data_AF-A0A2U1MH49-F1
#
_entry.id   AF-A0A2U1MH49-F1
#
_cell.length_a   1.000
_cell.length_b   1.000
_cell.length_c   1.000
_cell.angle_alpha   90.00
_cell.angle_beta   90.00
_cell.angle_gamma   90.00
#
_symmetry.space_group_name_H-M   'P 1'
#
loop_
_entity.id
_entity.type
_entity.pdbx_description
1 polymer ?
#
loop_
_entity_poly.entity_id
_entity_poly.type
_entity_poly.pdbx_seq_one_letter_code
_entity_poly.pdbx_strand_id
1 'polypeptide(L)'
;MADLSANRVDGLEEGEGNTTPFPDRVQVGGSPIYKVERKLGKGGFGQVFVGRRVSGGSDRISGPGAMEVALKFEHKNSKGCSYGPPYEWQAYNTLGGSHGVPKVHYKGKQGDYYVMVMDMLGPSLWDVCHSSGQTMSSEMVACIAVEALSILEKMHSRGYVHGDVKPENFLLGQPSTSQEKKLFLVDLGLATKWRERASGQHVDYDQRPDMFRGTVRYASVHAHLGRTASRRDDLESLAYTLVFLNRGRLPWQGYQGDNKPFLVCKKKMATSPEMLCCFCPAPFKQFLEIVVNMKMSSEMVACIAVEALSILEKMHSRGYVHGDVKPENFLLGQPSTSQEKKLFLVDLGLATKWRESASGQHVDYDQRPDMFRGTVRYASVHAHLGRTASRRDDLESLAYTLVFLNRGRLPWQGYQGDNKPFLVCKKKMATSPEMLCCFCPAPFKQFLEIVVNMKFDEEPNYSKLIFLFERLLGPNPAIRPINTDGAQKIIFQVGQKRGRLNLDEDVDGQPRKKVRMGVPATQWVSVYNARQPMEQRYHYNVADARLAQHIERGNADGLLISSVASCSNLWTLIMDAGTGFTSQVYELSPFFLHKEWIMEQWEKNYCISSIAGANNGSSLVVMSKGTQYTQQSYKVSDYFPFKWINKKWREGFHVTSMATMGTRWGVVVSQNAGFSDQVVELDFLYPSEGIHRRWDNGYRITSTAATQDQTALILSVPRRKPGDETQETLRTSQFPSTHVKEKWAKNLYIACICYGKTVS
;
A
#
# COMPACT_ATOMS: atom_id res chain seq x y z
N MET A 1 -7.10 55.05 -5.66
CA MET A 1 -5.93 55.92 -5.43
C MET A 1 -4.74 55.04 -5.12
N ALA A 2 -3.60 55.43 -5.69
CA ALA A 2 -2.22 55.01 -5.43
C ALA A 2 -1.95 54.58 -3.97
N ASP A 3 -0.94 53.77 -3.63
CA ASP A 3 0.37 53.62 -4.25
C ASP A 3 1.18 52.42 -3.71
N LEU A 4 2.14 51.99 -4.53
CA LEU A 4 3.50 51.45 -4.30
C LEU A 4 3.94 50.73 -3.00
N SER A 5 4.52 49.54 -3.25
CA SER A 5 5.69 48.86 -2.64
C SER A 5 6.23 49.26 -1.25
N ALA A 6 6.40 48.24 -0.38
CA ALA A 6 7.67 47.95 0.30
C ALA A 6 7.62 46.56 0.98
N ASN A 7 8.53 45.67 0.60
CA ASN A 7 9.09 44.68 1.52
C ASN A 7 10.62 44.86 1.44
N ARG A 8 11.15 45.63 2.38
CA ARG A 8 12.56 45.58 2.80
C ARG A 8 12.58 44.89 4.15
N VAL A 9 13.31 43.78 4.24
CA VAL A 9 14.02 43.37 5.44
C VAL A 9 15.46 43.14 5.00
N ASP A 10 16.36 43.72 5.78
CA ASP A 10 17.72 44.13 5.43
C ASP A 10 18.69 42.99 5.11
N GLY A 11 19.57 43.26 4.13
CA GLY A 11 20.99 43.46 4.44
C GLY A 11 21.79 42.25 4.90
N LEU A 12 21.72 41.15 4.15
CA LEU A 12 22.93 40.39 3.86
C LEU A 12 23.10 40.45 2.34
N GLU A 13 24.00 41.33 1.92
CA GLU A 13 24.68 41.16 0.64
C GLU A 13 25.29 39.76 0.64
N GLU A 14 24.57 38.77 0.10
CA GLU A 14 25.25 37.64 -0.54
C GLU A 14 26.09 38.29 -1.62
N GLY A 15 27.36 38.53 -1.28
CA GLY A 15 28.28 39.24 -2.13
C GLY A 15 28.17 38.72 -3.55
N GLU A 16 28.22 39.65 -4.51
CA GLU A 16 28.60 39.35 -5.87
C GLU A 16 29.88 38.53 -5.82
N GLY A 17 29.72 37.21 -5.76
CA GLY A 17 30.80 36.25 -5.73
C GLY A 17 31.37 36.20 -7.12
N ASN A 18 32.16 37.22 -7.49
CA ASN A 18 33.07 37.26 -8.63
C ASN A 18 32.55 36.49 -9.86
N THR A 19 31.30 36.72 -10.29
CA THR A 19 30.82 36.10 -11.52
C THR A 19 31.48 36.82 -12.67
N THR A 20 32.38 36.13 -13.37
CA THR A 20 33.03 36.63 -14.57
C THR A 20 31.96 37.21 -15.51
N PRO A 21 32.08 38.48 -15.94
CA PRO A 21 31.09 39.11 -16.80
C PRO A 21 30.89 38.28 -18.07
N PHE A 22 29.68 38.24 -18.60
CA PHE A 22 29.42 37.60 -19.88
C PHE A 22 30.29 38.27 -20.95
N PRO A 23 30.88 37.49 -21.88
CA PRO A 23 31.72 38.07 -22.90
C PRO A 23 30.90 38.95 -23.84
N ASP A 24 31.36 40.17 -24.12
CA ASP A 24 30.70 41.10 -25.07
C ASP A 24 30.62 40.53 -26.50
N ARG A 25 31.55 39.62 -26.83
CA ARG A 25 31.62 38.95 -28.13
C ARG A 25 31.89 37.46 -27.94
N VAL A 26 31.18 36.64 -28.70
CA VAL A 26 31.31 35.18 -28.69
C VAL A 26 31.89 34.68 -30.00
N GLN A 27 32.87 33.79 -29.91
CA GLN A 27 33.36 32.98 -31.01
C GLN A 27 33.73 31.58 -30.51
N VAL A 28 32.98 30.55 -30.94
CA VAL A 28 33.14 29.17 -30.45
C VAL A 28 33.04 28.17 -31.58
N GLY A 29 33.83 27.09 -31.53
CA GLY A 29 33.71 25.97 -32.46
C GLY A 29 33.80 26.35 -33.95
N GLY A 30 34.61 27.37 -34.29
CA GLY A 30 34.74 27.89 -35.66
C GLY A 30 33.60 28.81 -36.11
N SER A 31 32.77 29.31 -35.19
CA SER A 31 31.69 30.24 -35.52
C SER A 31 32.18 31.59 -36.02
N PRO A 32 31.33 32.37 -36.70
CA PRO A 32 31.49 33.82 -36.80
C PRO A 32 31.55 34.48 -35.42
N ILE A 33 32.04 35.72 -35.38
CA ILE A 33 32.01 36.54 -34.16
C ILE A 33 30.59 37.11 -34.00
N TYR A 34 29.97 36.87 -32.86
CA TYR A 34 28.67 37.42 -32.48
C TYR A 34 28.82 38.41 -31.34
N LYS A 35 28.27 39.62 -31.47
CA LYS A 35 28.09 40.56 -30.37
C LYS A 35 26.93 40.10 -29.50
N VAL A 36 27.14 40.01 -28.19
CA VAL A 36 26.08 39.69 -27.23
C VAL A 36 25.24 40.95 -27.01
N GLU A 37 23.94 40.85 -27.21
CA GLU A 37 22.98 41.93 -27.03
C GLU A 37 22.05 41.64 -25.84
N ARG A 38 20.77 42.00 -25.96
CA ARG A 38 19.79 41.84 -24.89
C ARG A 38 19.58 40.37 -24.49
N LYS A 39 19.31 40.17 -23.21
CA LYS A 39 18.91 38.88 -22.64
C LYS A 39 17.52 38.49 -23.16
N LEU A 40 17.38 37.23 -23.56
CA LEU A 40 16.12 36.60 -23.96
C LEU A 40 15.43 35.90 -22.78
N GLY A 41 16.20 35.26 -21.90
CA GLY A 41 15.64 34.54 -20.77
C GLY A 41 16.69 33.95 -19.82
N LYS A 42 16.23 33.44 -18.69
CA LYS A 42 17.02 32.66 -17.72
C LYS A 42 16.30 31.34 -17.46
N GLY A 43 16.97 30.22 -17.79
CA GLY A 43 16.50 28.87 -17.45
C GLY A 43 17.12 28.36 -16.16
N GLY A 44 16.78 27.14 -15.77
CA GLY A 44 17.31 26.49 -14.55
C GLY A 44 18.81 26.19 -14.61
N PHE A 45 19.38 26.11 -15.82
CA PHE A 45 20.77 25.70 -16.07
C PHE A 45 21.61 26.75 -16.80
N GLY A 46 21.03 27.88 -17.24
CA GLY A 46 21.79 28.88 -17.99
C GLY A 46 20.99 30.12 -18.38
N GLN A 47 21.66 31.06 -19.05
CA GLN A 47 21.06 32.31 -19.54
C GLN A 47 21.14 32.37 -21.06
N VAL A 48 20.11 32.91 -21.69
CA VAL A 48 20.00 33.00 -23.16
C VAL A 48 19.97 34.47 -23.57
N PHE A 49 20.75 34.82 -24.59
CA PHE A 49 20.89 36.18 -25.12
C PHE A 49 20.74 36.18 -26.65
N VAL A 50 20.46 37.36 -27.20
CA VAL A 50 20.61 37.59 -28.64
C VAL A 50 22.08 37.73 -28.99
N GLY A 51 22.53 37.02 -30.01
CA GLY A 51 23.82 37.24 -30.67
C GLY A 51 23.62 37.87 -32.03
N ARG A 52 24.24 39.04 -32.28
CA ARG A 52 24.25 39.68 -33.61
C ARG A 52 25.60 39.46 -34.27
N ARG A 53 25.60 38.92 -35.49
CA ARG A 53 26.82 38.66 -36.24
C ARG A 53 27.55 39.97 -36.57
N VAL A 54 28.88 40.01 -36.39
CA VAL A 54 29.70 41.21 -36.61
C VAL A 54 30.11 41.40 -38.08
N SER A 55 30.23 40.33 -38.86
CA SER A 55 30.65 40.38 -40.28
C SER A 55 29.84 39.41 -41.18
N GLY A 56 29.23 39.92 -42.26
CA GLY A 56 28.42 39.16 -43.25
C GLY A 56 27.20 39.96 -43.75
N GLY A 57 26.82 39.80 -45.03
CA GLY A 57 25.86 40.65 -45.77
C GLY A 57 24.40 40.68 -45.28
N SER A 58 23.62 41.61 -45.85
CA SER A 58 22.30 42.12 -45.42
C SER A 58 21.10 41.18 -45.55
N ASP A 59 21.28 39.91 -45.92
CA ASP A 59 20.16 39.01 -46.17
C ASP A 59 19.70 38.26 -44.91
N ARG A 60 18.38 38.16 -44.73
CA ARG A 60 17.71 37.38 -43.67
C ARG A 60 17.83 35.87 -43.94
N ILE A 61 19.06 35.35 -43.93
CA ILE A 61 19.33 33.91 -44.13
C ILE A 61 19.17 33.19 -42.79
N SER A 62 18.41 32.10 -42.74
CA SER A 62 18.33 31.22 -41.55
C SER A 62 19.53 30.25 -41.48
N GLY A 63 19.89 29.78 -40.28
CA GLY A 63 20.95 28.78 -40.09
C GLY A 63 22.33 29.37 -39.72
N PRO A 64 23.45 28.70 -40.03
CA PRO A 64 24.80 29.10 -39.57
C PRO A 64 25.23 30.51 -40.04
N GLY A 65 24.61 31.00 -41.11
CA GLY A 65 24.86 32.32 -41.69
C GLY A 65 24.02 33.44 -41.10
N ALA A 66 23.08 33.15 -40.18
CA ALA A 66 22.09 34.11 -39.71
C ALA A 66 22.68 35.34 -39.02
N MET A 67 22.03 36.49 -39.27
CA MET A 67 22.41 37.77 -38.67
C MET A 67 22.11 37.81 -37.16
N GLU A 68 21.04 37.16 -36.74
CA GLU A 68 20.65 37.01 -35.33
C GLU A 68 20.55 35.53 -34.95
N VAL A 69 21.15 35.18 -33.81
CA VAL A 69 21.17 33.83 -33.23
C VAL A 69 20.82 33.89 -31.75
N ALA A 70 20.38 32.78 -31.18
CA ALA A 70 20.27 32.64 -29.73
C ALA A 70 21.58 32.08 -29.15
N LEU A 71 22.12 32.76 -28.14
CA LEU A 71 23.34 32.38 -27.42
C LEU A 71 22.97 31.90 -26.02
N LYS A 72 23.10 30.59 -25.76
CA LYS A 72 22.89 30.01 -24.43
C LYS A 72 24.23 29.85 -23.71
N PHE A 73 24.35 30.46 -22.54
CA PHE A 73 25.52 30.38 -21.67
C PHE A 73 25.20 29.59 -20.42
N GLU A 74 26.06 28.62 -20.11
CA GLU A 74 26.06 27.89 -18.85
C GLU A 74 27.45 27.96 -18.21
N HIS A 75 27.50 28.42 -16.96
CA HIS A 75 28.76 28.58 -16.24
C HIS A 75 29.37 27.20 -15.90
N LYS A 76 30.70 27.09 -15.92
CA LYS A 76 31.42 25.83 -15.63
C LYS A 76 31.11 25.24 -14.24
N ASN A 77 30.70 26.07 -13.29
CA ASN A 77 30.34 25.63 -11.92
C ASN A 77 28.84 25.36 -11.74
N SER A 78 28.02 25.45 -12.80
CA SER A 78 26.60 25.07 -12.74
C SER A 78 26.44 23.59 -12.39
N LYS A 79 25.31 23.24 -11.73
CA LYS A 79 24.99 21.85 -11.33
C LYS A 79 25.02 20.83 -12.48
N GLY A 80 24.89 21.27 -13.74
CA GLY A 80 24.94 20.45 -14.94
C GLY A 80 26.35 20.22 -15.54
N CYS A 81 27.39 20.87 -14.99
CA CYS A 81 28.73 20.96 -15.59
C CYS A 81 29.86 20.27 -14.78
N SER A 82 29.54 19.61 -13.66
CA SER A 82 30.54 19.08 -12.72
C SER A 82 31.52 18.06 -13.31
N TYR A 83 31.19 17.46 -14.48
CA TYR A 83 32.01 16.44 -15.15
C TYR A 83 32.33 16.79 -16.62
N GLY A 84 32.22 18.06 -17.01
CA GLY A 84 32.49 18.52 -18.38
C GLY A 84 31.36 19.36 -18.99
N PRO A 85 31.22 19.37 -20.33
CA PRO A 85 30.13 20.10 -21.00
C PRO A 85 28.75 19.62 -20.53
N PRO A 86 27.73 20.51 -20.53
CA PRO A 86 26.38 20.17 -20.10
C PRO A 86 25.80 18.94 -20.82
N TYR A 87 25.10 18.08 -20.09
CA TYR A 87 24.41 16.91 -20.67
C TYR A 87 23.46 17.30 -21.82
N GLU A 88 22.89 18.50 -21.77
CA GLU A 88 22.06 19.09 -22.82
C GLU A 88 22.72 19.05 -24.21
N TRP A 89 24.05 19.19 -24.29
CA TRP A 89 24.80 19.14 -25.55
C TRP A 89 24.70 17.76 -26.22
N GLN A 90 24.63 16.69 -25.43
CA GLN A 90 24.46 15.32 -25.94
C GLN A 90 23.04 15.09 -26.45
N ALA A 91 22.04 15.66 -25.77
CA ALA A 91 20.66 15.63 -26.23
C ALA A 91 20.52 16.35 -27.59
N TYR A 92 21.06 17.56 -27.73
CA TYR A 92 21.04 18.29 -29.02
C TYR A 92 21.84 17.61 -30.13
N ASN A 93 22.93 16.88 -29.83
CA ASN A 93 23.61 16.08 -30.85
C ASN A 93 22.70 15.02 -31.48
N THR A 94 21.77 14.48 -30.69
CA THR A 94 20.84 13.44 -31.13
C THR A 94 19.54 14.02 -31.71
N LEU A 95 19.06 15.12 -31.15
CA LEU A 95 17.73 15.67 -31.39
C LEU A 95 17.73 16.94 -32.23
N GLY A 96 18.81 17.72 -32.24
CA GLY A 96 18.89 19.02 -32.90
C GLY A 96 18.54 18.93 -34.40
N GLY A 97 17.67 19.82 -34.85
CA GLY A 97 17.16 19.82 -36.22
C GLY A 97 16.14 18.72 -36.53
N SER A 98 15.73 17.92 -35.53
CA SER A 98 14.54 17.07 -35.66
C SER A 98 13.28 17.94 -35.71
N HIS A 99 12.17 17.37 -36.17
CA HIS A 99 10.89 18.08 -36.24
C HIS A 99 10.54 18.73 -34.88
N GLY A 100 10.43 20.07 -34.91
CA GLY A 100 10.16 20.92 -33.74
C GLY A 100 11.24 20.97 -32.67
N VAL A 101 12.51 20.70 -32.99
CA VAL A 101 13.65 20.94 -32.09
C VAL A 101 14.64 21.88 -32.79
N PRO A 102 15.02 23.02 -32.17
CA PRO A 102 15.94 23.96 -32.81
C PRO A 102 17.32 23.35 -33.07
N LYS A 103 18.01 23.84 -34.10
CA LYS A 103 19.35 23.41 -34.45
C LYS A 103 20.36 24.18 -33.60
N VAL A 104 21.37 23.45 -33.10
CA VAL A 104 22.59 24.04 -32.56
C VAL A 104 23.59 24.11 -33.71
N HIS A 105 24.03 25.32 -34.07
CA HIS A 105 24.98 25.56 -35.15
C HIS A 105 26.42 25.39 -34.68
N TYR A 106 26.73 25.96 -33.52
CA TYR A 106 28.06 25.94 -32.93
C TYR A 106 27.95 25.74 -31.43
N LYS A 107 28.97 25.12 -30.85
CA LYS A 107 29.10 24.99 -29.40
C LYS A 107 30.57 24.92 -29.03
N GLY A 108 30.91 25.46 -27.88
CA GLY A 108 32.28 25.46 -27.39
C GLY A 108 32.38 26.16 -26.05
N LYS A 109 33.61 26.22 -25.52
CA LYS A 109 33.90 26.92 -24.28
C LYS A 109 34.55 28.25 -24.60
N GLN A 110 34.11 29.31 -23.94
CA GLN A 110 34.77 30.62 -23.99
C GLN A 110 34.80 31.21 -22.58
N GLY A 111 36.01 31.44 -22.06
CA GLY A 111 36.22 31.79 -20.66
C GLY A 111 35.64 30.70 -19.73
N ASP A 112 34.84 31.14 -18.76
CA ASP A 112 34.18 30.26 -17.78
C ASP A 112 32.83 29.69 -18.23
N TYR A 113 32.43 29.96 -19.47
CA TYR A 113 31.12 29.58 -19.99
C TYR A 113 31.22 28.50 -21.07
N TYR A 114 30.34 27.51 -20.96
CA TYR A 114 29.93 26.67 -22.07
C TYR A 114 28.86 27.42 -22.87
N VAL A 115 29.09 27.58 -24.16
CA VAL A 115 28.24 28.39 -25.05
C VAL A 115 27.66 27.53 -26.16
N MET A 116 26.36 27.65 -26.40
CA MET A 116 25.69 27.13 -27.59
C MET A 116 25.14 28.28 -28.43
N VAL A 117 25.42 28.23 -29.73
CA VAL A 117 24.84 29.11 -30.75
C VAL A 117 23.76 28.33 -31.47
N MET A 118 22.51 28.78 -31.40
CA MET A 118 21.34 28.06 -31.89
C MET A 118 20.38 28.96 -32.66
N ASP A 119 19.42 28.34 -33.35
CA ASP A 119 18.37 29.04 -34.09
C ASP A 119 17.70 30.11 -33.21
N MET A 120 17.54 31.31 -33.75
CA MET A 120 16.69 32.33 -33.12
C MET A 120 15.22 32.00 -33.36
N LEU A 121 14.41 32.02 -32.31
CA LEU A 121 12.97 31.71 -32.34
C LEU A 121 12.13 32.93 -31.94
N GLY A 122 10.82 32.80 -32.12
CA GLY A 122 9.80 33.77 -31.72
C GLY A 122 9.36 33.60 -30.25
N PRO A 123 8.18 34.16 -29.89
CA PRO A 123 7.67 34.13 -28.52
C PRO A 123 7.31 32.71 -28.04
N SER A 124 7.39 32.49 -26.73
CA SER A 124 6.91 31.25 -26.11
C SER A 124 5.38 31.21 -26.02
N LEU A 125 4.80 30.02 -25.88
CA LEU A 125 3.35 29.89 -25.63
C LEU A 125 2.94 30.58 -24.33
N TRP A 126 3.85 30.68 -23.35
CA TRP A 126 3.62 31.48 -22.15
C TRP A 126 3.42 32.96 -22.50
N ASP A 127 4.30 33.53 -23.32
CA ASP A 127 4.23 34.94 -23.74
C ASP A 127 2.95 35.22 -24.53
N VAL A 128 2.60 34.34 -25.48
CA VAL A 128 1.37 34.47 -26.29
C VAL A 128 0.12 34.35 -25.41
N CYS A 129 0.10 33.42 -24.45
CA CYS A 129 -1.02 33.27 -23.54
C CYS A 129 -1.17 34.50 -22.61
N HIS A 130 -0.06 35.11 -22.17
CA HIS A 130 -0.10 36.29 -21.30
C HIS A 130 -0.56 37.53 -22.05
N SER A 131 -0.10 37.74 -23.27
CA SER A 131 -0.55 38.87 -24.11
C SER A 131 -2.03 38.75 -24.51
N SER A 132 -2.59 37.54 -24.51
CA SER A 132 -3.98 37.25 -24.88
C SER A 132 -4.96 37.20 -23.70
N GLY A 133 -4.60 37.74 -22.53
CA GLY A 133 -5.49 37.75 -21.36
C GLY A 133 -5.50 36.45 -20.55
N GLN A 134 -4.36 35.76 -20.49
CA GLN A 134 -4.11 34.53 -19.71
C GLN A 134 -4.85 33.26 -20.17
N THR A 135 -5.59 33.29 -21.28
CA THR A 135 -6.22 32.11 -21.88
C THR A 135 -6.08 32.12 -23.40
N MET A 136 -6.20 30.95 -24.02
CA MET A 136 -6.21 30.79 -25.48
C MET A 136 -7.51 30.10 -25.92
N SER A 137 -7.95 30.35 -27.16
CA SER A 137 -9.13 29.66 -27.69
C SER A 137 -8.87 28.16 -27.82
N SER A 138 -9.92 27.35 -27.67
CA SER A 138 -9.78 25.90 -27.72
C SER A 138 -9.28 25.38 -29.08
N GLU A 139 -9.58 26.08 -30.17
CA GLU A 139 -9.07 25.78 -31.52
C GLU A 139 -7.55 25.95 -31.58
N MET A 140 -7.04 27.06 -31.03
CA MET A 140 -5.60 27.30 -30.97
C MET A 140 -4.89 26.27 -30.09
N VAL A 141 -5.47 25.96 -28.92
CA VAL A 141 -4.91 24.95 -28.02
C VAL A 141 -4.95 23.55 -28.66
N ALA A 142 -5.97 23.24 -29.48
CA ALA A 142 -6.03 21.98 -30.23
C ALA A 142 -4.93 21.90 -31.31
N CYS A 143 -4.69 22.98 -32.06
CA CYS A 143 -3.57 23.04 -33.01
C CYS A 143 -2.21 22.85 -32.31
N ILE A 144 -2.01 23.52 -31.17
CA ILE A 144 -0.83 23.36 -30.33
C ILE A 144 -0.69 21.90 -29.87
N ALA A 145 -1.78 21.26 -29.44
CA ALA A 145 -1.76 19.87 -28.98
C ALA A 145 -1.27 18.92 -30.07
N VAL A 146 -1.77 19.05 -31.30
CA VAL A 146 -1.39 18.19 -32.44
C VAL A 146 0.10 18.34 -32.77
N GLU A 147 0.59 19.58 -32.85
CA GLU A 147 2.01 19.83 -33.15
C GLU A 147 2.89 19.37 -31.98
N ALA A 148 2.55 19.70 -30.73
CA ALA A 148 3.30 19.28 -29.55
C ALA A 148 3.41 17.76 -29.42
N LEU A 149 2.34 17.02 -29.72
CA LEU A 149 2.34 15.55 -29.76
C LEU A 149 3.32 15.03 -30.83
N SER A 150 3.32 15.64 -32.02
CA SER A 150 4.23 15.26 -33.12
C SER A 150 5.70 15.50 -32.76
N ILE A 151 5.99 16.60 -32.06
CA ILE A 151 7.33 16.91 -31.55
C ILE A 151 7.78 15.89 -30.49
N LEU A 152 6.91 15.62 -29.51
CA LEU A 152 7.20 14.64 -28.45
C LEU A 152 7.37 13.23 -29.03
N GLU A 153 6.53 12.81 -29.97
CA GLU A 153 6.67 11.54 -30.68
C GLU A 153 8.04 11.45 -31.35
N LYS A 154 8.46 12.52 -32.05
CA LYS A 154 9.76 12.53 -32.72
C LYS A 154 10.91 12.42 -31.72
N MET A 155 10.86 13.15 -30.61
CA MET A 155 11.84 13.07 -29.54
C MET A 155 11.88 11.67 -28.90
N HIS A 156 10.72 11.09 -28.61
CA HIS A 156 10.56 9.75 -28.04
C HIS A 156 11.11 8.69 -28.98
N SER A 157 10.86 8.81 -30.29
CA SER A 157 11.42 7.93 -31.34
C SER A 157 12.95 7.99 -31.42
N ARG A 158 13.58 9.06 -30.92
CA ARG A 158 15.04 9.18 -30.81
C ARG A 158 15.61 8.67 -29.48
N GLY A 159 14.74 8.16 -28.60
CA GLY A 159 15.09 7.52 -27.34
C GLY A 159 15.13 8.44 -26.12
N TYR A 160 14.63 9.67 -26.24
CA TYR A 160 14.67 10.68 -25.19
C TYR A 160 13.27 11.04 -24.70
N VAL A 161 13.16 11.36 -23.42
CA VAL A 161 12.02 12.07 -22.81
C VAL A 161 12.47 13.48 -22.44
N HIS A 162 11.57 14.44 -22.50
CA HIS A 162 11.86 15.85 -22.27
C HIS A 162 12.01 16.18 -20.79
N GLY A 163 11.05 15.77 -19.95
CA GLY A 163 11.09 15.93 -18.50
C GLY A 163 10.67 17.30 -17.96
N ASP A 164 10.51 18.32 -18.81
CA ASP A 164 10.02 19.65 -18.41
C ASP A 164 9.08 20.29 -19.44
N VAL A 165 8.05 19.55 -19.85
CA VAL A 165 7.03 20.03 -20.79
C VAL A 165 6.15 21.10 -20.13
N LYS A 166 6.17 22.32 -20.67
CA LYS A 166 5.45 23.50 -20.15
C LYS A 166 5.33 24.61 -21.22
N PRO A 167 4.42 25.60 -21.07
CA PRO A 167 4.25 26.68 -22.04
C PRO A 167 5.53 27.46 -22.36
N GLU A 168 6.40 27.67 -21.36
CA GLU A 168 7.63 28.45 -21.49
C GLU A 168 8.67 27.78 -22.41
N ASN A 169 8.59 26.45 -22.56
CA ASN A 169 9.54 25.67 -23.37
C ASN A 169 9.02 25.39 -24.79
N PHE A 170 7.81 25.83 -25.13
CA PHE A 170 7.29 25.77 -26.49
C PHE A 170 7.34 27.17 -27.11
N LEU A 171 8.12 27.35 -28.18
CA LEU A 171 8.30 28.62 -28.86
C LEU A 171 7.79 28.54 -30.30
N LEU A 172 7.25 29.65 -30.81
CA LEU A 172 6.92 29.82 -32.21
C LEU A 172 8.18 30.16 -33.03
N GLY A 173 8.13 29.99 -34.34
CA GLY A 173 9.18 30.51 -35.22
C GLY A 173 9.22 32.05 -35.24
N GLN A 174 10.28 32.62 -35.82
CA GLN A 174 10.42 34.07 -35.86
C GLN A 174 9.25 34.74 -36.62
N PRO A 175 8.73 35.88 -36.13
CA PRO A 175 7.72 36.66 -36.84
C PRO A 175 8.17 37.06 -38.24
N SER A 176 7.24 37.16 -39.19
CA SER A 176 7.53 37.53 -40.58
C SER A 176 8.47 36.55 -41.31
N THR A 177 8.48 35.29 -40.89
CA THR A 177 9.19 34.20 -41.59
C THR A 177 8.22 33.09 -41.99
N SER A 178 8.59 32.24 -42.94
CA SER A 178 7.77 31.07 -43.32
C SER A 178 7.58 30.07 -42.17
N GLN A 179 8.35 30.17 -41.09
CA GLN A 179 8.27 29.32 -39.91
C GLN A 179 7.48 29.96 -38.75
N GLU A 180 6.92 31.17 -38.90
CA GLU A 180 6.25 31.91 -37.82
C GLU A 180 5.17 31.09 -37.08
N LYS A 181 4.45 30.23 -37.79
CA LYS A 181 3.39 29.39 -37.22
C LYS A 181 3.86 28.02 -36.71
N LYS A 182 5.16 27.72 -36.82
CA LYS A 182 5.71 26.41 -36.44
C LYS A 182 6.11 26.41 -34.97
N LEU A 183 5.83 25.31 -34.29
CA LEU A 183 6.15 25.12 -32.88
C LEU A 183 7.52 24.43 -32.71
N PHE A 184 8.26 24.85 -31.69
CA PHE A 184 9.55 24.30 -31.32
C PHE A 184 9.58 24.03 -29.82
N LEU A 185 10.07 22.87 -29.42
CA LEU A 185 10.35 22.49 -28.05
C LEU A 185 11.83 22.75 -27.74
N VAL A 186 12.07 23.58 -26.73
CA VAL A 186 13.41 24.03 -26.31
C VAL A 186 13.73 23.57 -24.88
N ASP A 187 14.96 23.81 -24.45
CA ASP A 187 15.50 23.50 -23.12
C ASP A 187 15.55 22.00 -22.80
N LEU A 188 16.57 21.33 -23.36
CA LEU A 188 16.79 19.89 -23.19
C LEU A 188 17.64 19.57 -21.94
N GLY A 189 17.78 20.52 -21.01
CA GLY A 189 18.61 20.37 -19.80
C GLY A 189 18.15 19.27 -18.84
N LEU A 190 16.86 18.94 -18.85
CA LEU A 190 16.28 17.84 -18.06
C LEU A 190 15.98 16.59 -18.88
N ALA A 191 16.30 16.59 -20.18
CA ALA A 191 16.02 15.46 -21.05
C ALA A 191 16.80 14.22 -20.58
N THR A 192 16.17 13.05 -20.61
CA THR A 192 16.80 11.78 -20.20
C THR A 192 16.51 10.69 -21.22
N LYS A 193 17.35 9.66 -21.27
CA LYS A 193 17.12 8.51 -22.14
C LYS A 193 16.08 7.59 -21.50
N TRP A 194 15.06 7.18 -22.26
CA TRP A 194 14.09 6.17 -21.82
C TRP A 194 14.37 4.79 -22.40
N ARG A 195 15.19 4.71 -23.46
CA ARG A 195 15.68 3.46 -24.03
C ARG A 195 17.14 3.54 -24.43
N GLU A 196 17.81 2.42 -24.37
CA GLU A 196 19.16 2.27 -24.89
C GLU A 196 19.14 2.09 -26.42
N ARG A 197 20.03 2.78 -27.14
CA ARG A 197 20.07 2.73 -28.61
C ARG A 197 20.55 1.39 -29.16
N ALA A 198 21.48 0.73 -28.48
CA ALA A 198 22.10 -0.51 -28.97
C ALA A 198 21.16 -1.71 -28.80
N SER A 199 20.54 -1.85 -27.62
CA SER A 199 19.69 -2.99 -27.29
C SER A 199 18.20 -2.73 -27.55
N GLY A 200 17.79 -1.47 -27.71
CA GLY A 200 16.38 -1.06 -27.76
C GLY A 200 15.65 -1.22 -26.42
N GLN A 201 16.32 -1.68 -25.36
CA GLN A 201 15.72 -1.97 -24.06
C GLN A 201 15.31 -0.68 -23.35
N HIS A 202 14.18 -0.75 -22.66
CA HIS A 202 13.71 0.33 -21.80
C HIS A 202 14.62 0.46 -20.57
N VAL A 203 14.84 1.68 -20.09
CA VAL A 203 15.56 1.90 -18.83
C VAL A 203 14.83 1.27 -17.65
N ASP A 204 15.59 0.74 -16.69
CA ASP A 204 15.02 0.10 -15.50
C ASP A 204 14.21 1.08 -14.65
N TYR A 205 13.18 0.53 -14.02
CA TYR A 205 12.39 1.27 -13.05
C TYR A 205 13.17 1.48 -11.75
N ASP A 206 13.21 2.72 -11.29
CA ASP A 206 13.73 3.13 -9.99
C ASP A 206 12.74 4.15 -9.39
N GLN A 207 12.76 4.29 -8.06
CA GLN A 207 11.99 5.31 -7.35
C GLN A 207 12.81 5.91 -6.21
N ARG A 208 13.08 7.22 -6.33
CA ARG A 208 13.83 8.03 -5.37
C ARG A 208 13.00 9.22 -4.91
N PRO A 209 12.20 9.09 -3.83
CA PRO A 209 11.25 10.11 -3.39
C PRO A 209 11.86 11.48 -3.08
N ASP A 210 13.15 11.51 -2.79
CA ASP A 210 13.97 12.70 -2.54
C ASP A 210 14.39 13.44 -3.82
N MET A 211 14.24 12.82 -5.00
CA MET A 211 14.71 13.35 -6.27
C MET A 211 13.54 13.79 -7.18
N PHE A 212 13.05 15.01 -6.96
CA PHE A 212 12.08 15.66 -7.86
C PHE A 212 12.79 16.36 -9.04
N ARG A 213 12.19 16.30 -10.23
CA ARG A 213 12.66 16.99 -11.45
C ARG A 213 11.50 17.65 -12.19
N GLY A 214 11.81 18.75 -12.88
CA GLY A 214 10.87 19.50 -13.70
C GLY A 214 10.11 20.59 -12.95
N THR A 215 9.16 21.23 -13.63
CA THR A 215 8.36 22.32 -13.06
C THR A 215 7.16 21.77 -12.29
N VAL A 216 7.12 21.94 -10.95
CA VAL A 216 6.08 21.43 -10.02
C VAL A 216 4.65 21.53 -10.58
N ARG A 217 4.31 22.67 -11.19
CA ARG A 217 2.99 22.97 -11.75
C ARG A 217 2.58 21.97 -12.83
N TYR A 218 3.48 21.61 -13.73
CA TYR A 218 3.20 20.79 -14.91
C TYR A 218 3.75 19.37 -14.81
N ALA A 219 4.68 19.08 -13.90
CA ALA A 219 5.27 17.74 -13.77
C ALA A 219 4.23 16.64 -13.48
N SER A 220 4.43 15.45 -14.03
CA SER A 220 3.57 14.28 -13.78
C SER A 220 3.51 13.90 -12.29
N VAL A 221 2.46 13.20 -11.87
CA VAL A 221 2.38 12.61 -10.52
C VAL A 221 3.57 11.66 -10.28
N HIS A 222 4.03 10.96 -11.31
CA HIS A 222 5.15 10.04 -11.24
C HIS A 222 6.49 10.77 -10.97
N ALA A 223 6.71 11.94 -11.59
CA ALA A 223 7.86 12.79 -11.31
C ALA A 223 7.84 13.32 -9.86
N HIS A 224 6.68 13.70 -9.34
CA HIS A 224 6.50 14.07 -7.92
C HIS A 224 6.85 12.94 -6.96
N LEU A 225 6.62 11.69 -7.36
CA LEU A 225 6.94 10.50 -6.57
C LEU A 225 8.38 10.01 -6.75
N GLY A 226 9.19 10.73 -7.53
CA GLY A 226 10.60 10.40 -7.77
C GLY A 226 10.83 9.16 -8.62
N ARG A 227 9.85 8.77 -9.46
CA ARG A 227 9.96 7.58 -10.32
C ARG A 227 10.81 7.86 -11.56
N THR A 228 11.45 6.83 -12.12
CA THR A 228 12.15 6.93 -13.42
C THR A 228 11.24 7.54 -14.48
N ALA A 229 11.71 8.61 -15.13
CA ALA A 229 10.98 9.32 -16.17
C ALA A 229 10.79 8.45 -17.41
N SER A 230 9.62 8.55 -18.03
CA SER A 230 9.23 7.78 -19.20
C SER A 230 8.33 8.61 -20.11
N ARG A 231 7.99 8.08 -21.29
CA ARG A 231 7.19 8.80 -22.30
C ARG A 231 5.84 9.29 -21.76
N ARG A 232 5.22 8.54 -20.84
CA ARG A 232 3.95 8.92 -20.20
C ARG A 232 4.04 10.24 -19.44
N ASP A 233 5.22 10.55 -18.88
CA ASP A 233 5.44 11.72 -18.04
C ASP A 233 5.39 13.01 -18.85
N ASP A 234 5.95 12.99 -20.06
CA ASP A 234 5.87 14.12 -21.00
C ASP A 234 4.42 14.34 -21.46
N LEU A 235 3.69 13.26 -21.74
CA LEU A 235 2.28 13.34 -22.14
C LEU A 235 1.38 13.87 -21.00
N GLU A 236 1.63 13.44 -19.76
CA GLU A 236 0.87 13.91 -18.58
C GLU A 236 1.14 15.40 -18.36
N SER A 237 2.40 15.80 -18.50
CA SER A 237 2.80 17.19 -18.41
C SER A 237 2.22 18.04 -19.54
N LEU A 238 2.13 17.49 -20.76
CA LEU A 238 1.44 18.13 -21.89
C LEU A 238 -0.05 18.29 -21.60
N ALA A 239 -0.73 17.27 -21.06
CA ALA A 239 -2.15 17.37 -20.73
C ALA A 239 -2.41 18.52 -19.72
N TYR A 240 -1.60 18.63 -18.68
CA TYR A 240 -1.68 19.75 -17.74
C TYR A 240 -1.36 21.10 -18.39
N THR A 241 -0.41 21.13 -19.33
CA THR A 241 -0.06 22.32 -20.11
C THR A 241 -1.21 22.80 -20.99
N LEU A 242 -1.88 21.89 -21.71
CA LEU A 242 -3.01 22.21 -22.58
C LEU A 242 -4.24 22.67 -21.79
N VAL A 243 -4.51 22.05 -20.64
CA VAL A 243 -5.57 22.52 -19.73
C VAL A 243 -5.23 23.90 -19.20
N PHE A 244 -3.98 24.16 -18.85
CA PHE A 244 -3.53 25.48 -18.42
C PHE A 244 -3.74 26.53 -19.51
N LEU A 245 -3.37 26.26 -20.77
CA LEU A 245 -3.55 27.20 -21.87
C LEU A 245 -5.04 27.51 -22.14
N ASN A 246 -5.94 26.53 -21.99
CA ASN A 246 -7.38 26.75 -22.11
C ASN A 246 -7.96 27.54 -20.91
N ARG A 247 -7.52 27.26 -19.69
CA ARG A 247 -8.17 27.74 -18.46
C ARG A 247 -7.46 28.90 -17.77
N GLY A 248 -6.22 29.18 -18.13
CA GLY A 248 -5.31 30.13 -17.49
C GLY A 248 -4.83 29.70 -16.10
N ARG A 249 -5.40 28.63 -15.54
CA ARG A 249 -5.05 28.12 -14.21
C ARG A 249 -5.24 26.62 -14.05
N LEU A 250 -4.50 26.04 -13.11
CA LEU A 250 -4.62 24.67 -12.62
C LEU A 250 -5.05 24.66 -11.13
N PRO A 251 -5.83 23.67 -10.68
CA PRO A 251 -6.39 23.62 -9.31
C PRO A 251 -5.37 23.52 -8.17
N TRP A 252 -4.09 23.31 -8.49
CA TRP A 252 -3.00 23.17 -7.54
C TRP A 252 -2.01 24.34 -7.60
N GLN A 253 -2.42 25.50 -8.13
CA GLN A 253 -1.68 26.74 -7.95
C GLN A 253 -1.96 27.36 -6.57
N GLY A 254 -0.97 28.09 -6.02
CA GLY A 254 -1.10 28.80 -4.73
C GLY A 254 -0.36 28.17 -3.54
N TYR A 255 0.09 26.91 -3.64
CA TYR A 255 0.90 26.30 -2.58
C TYR A 255 2.30 26.95 -2.47
N GLN A 256 2.73 27.23 -1.24
CA GLN A 256 4.02 27.83 -0.88
C GLN A 256 4.76 26.97 0.17
N GLY A 257 6.04 27.26 0.41
CA GLY A 257 6.91 26.53 1.35
C GLY A 257 7.57 25.27 0.79
N ASP A 258 8.44 24.65 1.58
CA ASP A 258 9.28 23.51 1.15
C ASP A 258 8.45 22.25 0.82
N ASN A 259 7.29 22.09 1.46
CA ASN A 259 6.37 20.98 1.20
C ASN A 259 5.49 21.19 -0.05
N LYS A 260 5.69 22.27 -0.81
CA LYS A 260 4.91 22.59 -2.02
C LYS A 260 4.84 21.43 -3.03
N PRO A 261 5.94 20.74 -3.42
CA PRO A 261 5.86 19.64 -4.37
C PRO A 261 4.92 18.53 -3.89
N PHE A 262 5.01 18.16 -2.61
CA PHE A 262 4.14 17.15 -1.99
C PHE A 262 2.65 17.56 -2.00
N LEU A 263 2.35 18.80 -1.61
CA LEU A 263 0.96 19.30 -1.60
C LEU A 263 0.36 19.33 -3.00
N VAL A 264 1.14 19.75 -4.00
CA VAL A 264 0.73 19.74 -5.41
C VAL A 264 0.49 18.30 -5.90
N CYS A 265 1.40 17.37 -5.58
CA CYS A 265 1.22 15.94 -5.91
C CYS A 265 -0.08 15.39 -5.32
N LYS A 266 -0.33 15.64 -4.03
CA LYS A 266 -1.56 15.20 -3.34
C LYS A 266 -2.80 15.78 -4.02
N LYS A 267 -2.78 17.08 -4.38
CA LYS A 267 -3.90 17.72 -5.07
C LYS A 267 -4.12 17.16 -6.47
N LYS A 268 -3.07 16.90 -7.25
CA LYS A 268 -3.15 16.24 -8.57
C LYS A 268 -3.82 14.88 -8.46
N MET A 269 -3.36 14.03 -7.54
CA MET A 269 -3.91 12.69 -7.31
C MET A 269 -5.37 12.69 -6.83
N ALA A 270 -5.85 13.80 -6.27
CA ALA A 270 -7.21 13.98 -5.80
C ALA A 270 -8.13 14.67 -6.82
N THR A 271 -7.58 15.19 -7.92
CA THR A 271 -8.35 15.92 -8.94
C THR A 271 -8.69 14.98 -10.09
N SER A 272 -9.98 14.73 -10.32
CA SER A 272 -10.40 13.86 -11.43
C SER A 272 -10.28 14.57 -12.79
N PRO A 273 -10.22 13.82 -13.92
CA PRO A 273 -10.27 14.41 -15.26
C PRO A 273 -11.51 15.29 -15.49
N GLU A 274 -12.67 14.90 -14.96
CA GLU A 274 -13.90 15.71 -15.00
C GLU A 274 -13.70 17.08 -14.35
N MET A 275 -13.12 17.10 -13.15
CA MET A 275 -12.90 18.33 -12.40
C MET A 275 -11.85 19.20 -13.08
N LEU A 276 -10.77 18.60 -13.58
CA LEU A 276 -9.67 19.32 -14.21
C LEU A 276 -10.06 19.91 -15.56
N CYS A 277 -10.80 19.15 -16.39
CA CYS A 277 -11.25 19.56 -17.72
C CYS A 277 -12.66 20.15 -17.71
N CYS A 278 -13.19 20.52 -16.54
CA CYS A 278 -14.47 21.22 -16.46
C CYS A 278 -14.43 22.50 -17.32
N PHE A 279 -15.38 22.63 -18.24
CA PHE A 279 -15.46 23.68 -19.29
C PHE A 279 -14.42 23.60 -20.42
N CYS A 280 -13.61 22.55 -20.48
CA CYS A 280 -12.81 22.24 -21.68
C CYS A 280 -13.62 21.37 -22.66
N PRO A 281 -13.36 21.47 -23.98
CA PRO A 281 -13.93 20.53 -24.94
C PRO A 281 -13.60 19.06 -24.63
N ALA A 282 -14.50 18.15 -25.02
CA ALA A 282 -14.41 16.72 -24.70
C ALA A 282 -13.06 16.05 -25.07
N PRO A 283 -12.40 16.38 -26.20
CA PRO A 283 -11.10 15.78 -26.54
C PRO A 283 -10.00 16.02 -25.49
N PHE A 284 -9.99 17.15 -24.79
CA PHE A 284 -8.99 17.42 -23.74
C PHE A 284 -9.19 16.50 -22.53
N LYS A 285 -10.46 16.26 -22.15
CA LYS A 285 -10.80 15.31 -21.10
C LYS A 285 -10.38 13.89 -21.50
N GLN A 286 -10.72 13.46 -22.72
CA GLN A 286 -10.38 12.14 -23.23
C GLN A 286 -8.86 11.93 -23.29
N PHE A 287 -8.12 12.92 -23.78
CA PHE A 287 -6.65 12.87 -23.79
C PHE A 287 -6.08 12.75 -22.38
N LEU A 288 -6.56 13.57 -21.43
CA LEU A 288 -6.14 13.48 -20.04
C LEU A 288 -6.48 12.11 -19.45
N GLU A 289 -7.68 11.58 -19.68
CA GLU A 289 -8.09 10.24 -19.24
C GLU A 289 -7.17 9.15 -19.80
N ILE A 290 -6.83 9.20 -21.09
CA ILE A 290 -5.89 8.24 -21.70
C ILE A 290 -4.53 8.30 -21.01
N VAL A 291 -4.03 9.50 -20.74
CA VAL A 291 -2.67 9.71 -20.22
C VAL A 291 -2.58 9.40 -18.73
N VAL A 292 -3.51 9.89 -17.90
CA VAL A 292 -3.55 9.58 -16.45
C VAL A 292 -4.02 8.15 -16.17
N ASN A 293 -4.74 7.53 -17.13
CA ASN A 293 -5.09 6.12 -17.10
C ASN A 293 -4.32 5.31 -18.17
N MET A 294 -3.05 5.64 -18.43
CA MET A 294 -2.07 4.65 -18.93
C MET A 294 -1.81 3.56 -17.87
N LYS A 295 -2.91 2.99 -17.37
CA LYS A 295 -3.04 1.78 -16.56
C LYS A 295 -3.23 0.64 -17.54
N MET A 296 -2.94 -0.58 -17.11
CA MET A 296 -3.34 -1.75 -17.90
C MET A 296 -4.85 -1.70 -18.09
N SER A 297 -5.31 -1.87 -19.33
CA SER A 297 -6.75 -1.95 -19.62
C SER A 297 -7.38 -3.06 -18.78
N SER A 298 -8.65 -2.93 -18.42
CA SER A 298 -9.33 -4.01 -17.68
C SER A 298 -9.31 -5.34 -18.44
N GLU A 299 -9.28 -5.30 -19.78
CA GLU A 299 -9.06 -6.48 -20.63
C GLU A 299 -7.67 -7.09 -20.42
N MET A 300 -6.60 -6.28 -20.40
CA MET A 300 -5.24 -6.76 -20.12
C MET A 300 -5.15 -7.39 -18.74
N VAL A 301 -5.70 -6.72 -17.71
CA VAL A 301 -5.72 -7.25 -16.34
C VAL A 301 -6.57 -8.53 -16.25
N ALA A 302 -7.67 -8.63 -17.00
CA ALA A 302 -8.46 -9.86 -17.09
C ALA A 302 -7.68 -11.01 -17.75
N CYS A 303 -6.91 -10.74 -18.82
CA CYS A 303 -6.05 -11.75 -19.42
C CYS A 303 -4.98 -12.24 -18.43
N ILE A 304 -4.37 -11.32 -17.66
CA ILE A 304 -3.44 -11.67 -16.58
C ILE A 304 -4.14 -12.53 -15.53
N ALA A 305 -5.35 -12.15 -15.09
CA ALA A 305 -6.11 -12.91 -14.09
C ALA A 305 -6.35 -14.36 -14.53
N VAL A 306 -6.83 -14.53 -15.76
CA VAL A 306 -7.16 -15.83 -16.36
C VAL A 306 -5.92 -16.72 -16.46
N GLU A 307 -4.82 -16.20 -16.99
CA GLU A 307 -3.60 -17.02 -17.13
C GLU A 307 -2.91 -17.27 -15.77
N ALA A 308 -2.90 -16.28 -14.87
CA ALA A 308 -2.35 -16.44 -13.51
C ALA A 308 -3.12 -17.50 -12.71
N LEU A 309 -4.45 -17.55 -12.80
CA LEU A 309 -5.26 -18.60 -12.18
C LEU A 309 -4.91 -20.00 -12.72
N SER A 310 -4.73 -20.13 -14.04
CA SER A 310 -4.27 -21.37 -14.69
C SER A 310 -2.87 -21.80 -14.20
N ILE A 311 -1.95 -20.85 -14.01
CA ILE A 311 -0.61 -21.12 -13.49
C ILE A 311 -0.68 -21.58 -12.03
N LEU A 312 -1.42 -20.87 -11.18
CA LEU A 312 -1.59 -21.23 -9.77
C LEU A 312 -2.29 -22.57 -9.60
N GLU A 313 -3.32 -22.88 -10.40
CA GLU A 313 -3.94 -24.21 -10.40
C GLU A 313 -2.92 -25.32 -10.66
N LYS A 314 -2.08 -25.16 -11.68
CA LYS A 314 -1.03 -26.14 -12.00
C LYS A 314 -0.02 -26.29 -10.87
N MET A 315 0.36 -25.19 -10.21
CA MET A 315 1.25 -25.24 -9.05
C MET A 315 0.59 -25.94 -7.86
N HIS A 316 -0.65 -25.59 -7.55
CA HIS A 316 -1.42 -26.17 -6.45
C HIS A 316 -1.71 -27.65 -6.69
N SER A 317 -1.98 -28.06 -7.93
CA SER A 317 -2.15 -29.47 -8.32
C SER A 317 -0.90 -30.32 -8.09
N ARG A 318 0.28 -29.70 -7.97
CA ARG A 318 1.54 -30.36 -7.58
C ARG A 318 1.81 -30.34 -6.08
N GLY A 319 0.89 -29.78 -5.29
CA GLY A 319 0.96 -29.75 -3.83
C GLY A 319 1.70 -28.55 -3.24
N TYR A 320 1.97 -27.51 -4.03
CA TYR A 320 2.70 -26.32 -3.59
C TYR A 320 1.85 -25.06 -3.68
N VAL A 321 2.08 -24.14 -2.75
CA VAL A 321 1.65 -22.73 -2.81
C VAL A 321 2.88 -21.86 -3.00
N HIS A 322 2.74 -20.75 -3.71
CA HIS A 322 3.80 -19.82 -4.04
C HIS A 322 4.22 -18.92 -2.87
N GLY A 323 3.26 -18.36 -2.15
CA GLY A 323 3.51 -17.54 -0.95
C GLY A 323 4.01 -16.11 -1.21
N ASP A 324 4.14 -15.68 -2.47
CA ASP A 324 4.57 -14.32 -2.83
C ASP A 324 4.02 -13.88 -4.20
N VAL A 325 2.73 -14.09 -4.41
CA VAL A 325 2.05 -13.67 -5.64
C VAL A 325 1.95 -12.14 -5.68
N LYS A 326 2.66 -11.54 -6.64
CA LYS A 326 2.78 -10.08 -6.82
C LYS A 326 3.12 -9.74 -8.28
N PRO A 327 2.87 -8.51 -8.77
CA PRO A 327 3.19 -8.12 -10.14
C PRO A 327 4.62 -8.44 -10.56
N GLU A 328 5.59 -8.23 -9.67
CA GLU A 328 7.02 -8.38 -9.95
C GLU A 328 7.42 -9.84 -10.22
N ASN A 329 6.62 -10.81 -9.77
CA ASN A 329 6.86 -12.24 -9.96
C ASN A 329 6.12 -12.80 -11.19
N PHE A 330 5.39 -11.96 -11.93
CA PHE A 330 4.78 -12.33 -13.21
C PHE A 330 5.56 -11.71 -14.36
N LEU A 331 6.17 -12.55 -15.20
CA LEU A 331 6.95 -12.12 -16.36
C LEU A 331 6.25 -12.48 -17.67
N LEU A 332 6.41 -11.63 -18.68
CA LEU A 332 6.06 -11.96 -20.07
C LEU A 332 7.26 -12.62 -20.75
N GLY A 333 7.00 -13.50 -21.71
CA GLY A 333 8.07 -14.09 -22.52
C GLY A 333 8.83 -13.04 -23.34
N GLN A 334 9.99 -13.43 -23.86
CA GLN A 334 10.87 -12.51 -24.58
C GLN A 334 10.17 -11.90 -25.80
N PRO A 335 10.32 -10.58 -26.04
CA PRO A 335 9.76 -9.91 -27.23
C PRO A 335 10.24 -10.57 -28.53
N SER A 336 9.42 -10.54 -29.58
CA SER A 336 9.73 -11.13 -30.90
C SER A 336 9.92 -12.66 -30.88
N THR A 337 9.41 -13.35 -29.85
CA THR A 337 9.35 -14.82 -29.79
C THR A 337 7.91 -15.30 -29.78
N SER A 338 7.69 -16.59 -30.07
CA SER A 338 6.35 -17.22 -29.94
C SER A 338 5.80 -17.17 -28.50
N GLN A 339 6.65 -16.86 -27.51
CA GLN A 339 6.28 -16.76 -26.10
C GLN A 339 6.06 -15.31 -25.64
N GLU A 340 6.20 -14.30 -26.50
CA GLU A 340 6.08 -12.87 -26.12
C GLU A 340 4.81 -12.55 -25.32
N LYS A 341 3.69 -13.16 -25.71
CA LYS A 341 2.39 -12.97 -25.04
C LYS A 341 2.13 -13.95 -23.89
N LYS A 342 3.07 -14.82 -23.54
CA LYS A 342 2.88 -15.84 -22.50
C LYS A 342 3.30 -15.31 -21.14
N LEU A 343 2.46 -15.56 -20.14
CA LEU A 343 2.73 -15.21 -18.74
C LEU A 343 3.48 -16.35 -18.04
N PHE A 344 4.45 -15.99 -17.21
CA PHE A 344 5.24 -16.91 -16.38
C PHE A 344 5.19 -16.43 -14.92
N LEU A 345 5.13 -17.38 -13.99
CA LEU A 345 5.30 -17.12 -12.56
C LEU A 345 6.71 -17.55 -12.15
N VAL A 346 7.44 -16.64 -11.52
CA VAL A 346 8.84 -16.83 -11.11
C VAL A 346 9.02 -16.59 -9.61
N ASP A 347 10.24 -16.81 -9.10
CA ASP A 347 10.61 -16.64 -7.69
C ASP A 347 9.86 -17.58 -6.72
N LEU A 348 10.25 -18.85 -6.75
CA LEU A 348 9.73 -19.89 -5.86
C LEU A 348 10.43 -19.91 -4.48
N GLY A 349 11.17 -18.86 -4.10
CA GLY A 349 11.95 -18.83 -2.86
C GLY A 349 11.11 -18.92 -1.58
N LEU A 350 9.83 -18.56 -1.67
CA LEU A 350 8.86 -18.64 -0.56
C LEU A 350 7.83 -19.76 -0.73
N ALA A 351 7.98 -20.59 -1.77
CA ALA A 351 7.04 -21.67 -2.05
C ALA A 351 7.06 -22.73 -0.93
N THR A 352 5.88 -23.19 -0.53
CA THR A 352 5.72 -24.18 0.54
C THR A 352 4.73 -25.27 0.12
N LYS A 353 4.83 -26.45 0.75
CA LYS A 353 3.87 -27.53 0.52
C LYS A 353 2.57 -27.23 1.29
N TRP A 354 1.43 -27.36 0.62
CA TRP A 354 0.11 -27.30 1.27
C TRP A 354 -0.48 -28.70 1.50
N ARG A 355 0.07 -29.73 0.85
CA ARG A 355 -0.26 -31.13 1.12
C ARG A 355 0.97 -32.02 1.13
N GLU A 356 0.86 -33.12 1.84
CA GLU A 356 1.88 -34.15 1.85
C GLU A 356 1.90 -34.95 0.54
N SER A 357 3.10 -35.28 0.07
CA SER A 357 3.28 -35.99 -1.21
C SER A 357 2.86 -37.46 -1.15
N ALA A 358 2.96 -38.10 0.01
CA ALA A 358 2.67 -39.52 0.18
C ALA A 358 1.20 -39.81 0.47
N SER A 359 0.60 -39.06 1.41
CA SER A 359 -0.79 -39.27 1.85
C SER A 359 -1.81 -38.45 1.07
N GLY A 360 -1.37 -37.39 0.37
CA GLY A 360 -2.25 -36.41 -0.25
C GLY A 360 -3.01 -35.53 0.76
N GLN A 361 -2.79 -35.73 2.06
CA GLN A 361 -3.47 -34.98 3.12
C GLN A 361 -2.98 -33.54 3.18
N HIS A 362 -3.89 -32.63 3.51
CA HIS A 362 -3.58 -31.23 3.73
C HIS A 362 -2.64 -31.08 4.93
N VAL A 363 -1.69 -30.15 4.87
CA VAL A 363 -0.83 -29.85 6.02
C VAL A 363 -1.65 -29.32 7.20
N ASP A 364 -1.20 -29.61 8.41
CA ASP A 364 -1.87 -29.17 9.61
C ASP A 364 -1.90 -27.64 9.74
N TYR A 365 -3.01 -27.16 10.29
CA TYR A 365 -3.17 -25.76 10.61
C TYR A 365 -2.31 -25.40 11.84
N ASP A 366 -1.51 -24.35 11.70
CA ASP A 366 -0.77 -23.73 12.80
C ASP A 366 -0.80 -22.19 12.65
N GLN A 367 -0.53 -21.50 13.75
CA GLN A 367 -0.36 -20.05 13.77
C GLN A 367 0.92 -19.68 14.53
N ARG A 368 1.79 -18.93 13.87
CA ARG A 368 3.04 -18.39 14.41
C ARG A 368 3.08 -16.88 14.18
N PRO A 369 2.53 -16.07 15.11
CA PRO A 369 2.37 -14.62 14.91
C PRO A 369 3.64 -13.83 14.60
N ASP A 370 4.83 -14.37 14.90
CA ASP A 370 6.12 -13.76 14.60
C ASP A 370 6.71 -14.14 13.23
N MET A 371 6.07 -15.06 12.50
CA MET A 371 6.56 -15.60 11.23
C MET A 371 5.74 -15.09 10.04
N PHE A 372 5.92 -13.82 9.69
CA PHE A 372 5.37 -13.25 8.46
C PHE A 372 6.18 -13.71 7.23
N ARG A 373 5.48 -14.01 6.12
CA ARG A 373 6.09 -14.35 4.82
C ARG A 373 5.41 -13.60 3.67
N GLY A 374 6.19 -13.28 2.64
CA GLY A 374 5.72 -12.63 1.42
C GLY A 374 5.83 -11.11 1.43
N THR A 375 5.38 -10.49 0.34
CA THR A 375 5.43 -9.03 0.18
C THR A 375 4.25 -8.38 0.91
N VAL A 376 4.51 -7.61 1.98
CA VAL A 376 3.50 -6.95 2.85
C VAL A 376 2.29 -6.37 2.08
N ARG A 377 2.56 -5.70 0.96
CA ARG A 377 1.54 -5.05 0.12
C ARG A 377 0.50 -6.04 -0.43
N TYR A 378 0.94 -7.21 -0.87
CA TYR A 378 0.13 -8.20 -1.59
C TYR A 378 -0.17 -9.46 -0.78
N ALA A 379 0.60 -9.78 0.26
CA ALA A 379 0.38 -10.98 1.07
C ALA A 379 -1.05 -11.05 1.66
N SER A 380 -1.62 -12.26 1.75
CA SER A 380 -2.92 -12.48 2.37
C SER A 380 -2.94 -12.05 3.84
N VAL A 381 -4.13 -11.80 4.39
CA VAL A 381 -4.26 -11.53 5.83
C VAL A 381 -3.82 -12.73 6.68
N HIS A 382 -4.02 -13.96 6.22
CA HIS A 382 -3.56 -15.13 6.98
C HIS A 382 -2.04 -15.20 7.05
N ALA A 383 -1.33 -14.81 5.98
CA ALA A 383 0.13 -14.66 6.01
C ALA A 383 0.58 -13.56 7.00
N HIS A 384 -0.14 -12.44 7.07
CA HIS A 384 0.07 -11.39 8.08
C HIS A 384 -0.13 -11.88 9.52
N LEU A 385 -1.08 -12.79 9.72
CA LEU A 385 -1.36 -13.44 11.00
C LEU A 385 -0.40 -14.60 11.31
N GLY A 386 0.53 -14.93 10.40
CA GLY A 386 1.48 -16.02 10.57
C GLY A 386 0.85 -17.41 10.55
N ARG A 387 -0.31 -17.56 9.90
CA ARG A 387 -0.97 -18.86 9.73
C ARG A 387 -0.24 -19.72 8.70
N THR A 388 -0.36 -21.03 8.82
CA THR A 388 0.10 -21.97 7.78
C THR A 388 -0.49 -21.56 6.43
N ALA A 389 0.36 -21.50 5.41
CA ALA A 389 -0.05 -21.09 4.07
C ALA A 389 -0.89 -22.18 3.39
N SER A 390 -1.93 -21.76 2.67
CA SER A 390 -2.77 -22.59 1.82
C SER A 390 -3.08 -21.88 0.50
N ARG A 391 -3.73 -22.60 -0.39
CA ARG A 391 -4.10 -22.17 -1.74
C ARG A 391 -4.90 -20.88 -1.76
N ARG A 392 -5.73 -20.64 -0.74
CA ARG A 392 -6.49 -19.39 -0.57
C ARG A 392 -5.59 -18.17 -0.45
N ASP A 393 -4.37 -18.32 0.07
CA ASP A 393 -3.45 -17.22 0.31
C ASP A 393 -2.85 -16.66 -0.97
N ASP A 394 -2.50 -17.55 -1.90
CA ASP A 394 -2.05 -17.15 -3.24
C ASP A 394 -3.17 -16.48 -4.03
N LEU A 395 -4.40 -16.99 -3.90
CA LEU A 395 -5.58 -16.39 -4.54
C LEU A 395 -5.92 -15.01 -3.94
N GLU A 396 -5.81 -14.83 -2.62
CA GLU A 396 -6.05 -13.52 -1.98
C GLU A 396 -4.98 -12.52 -2.43
N SER A 397 -3.73 -12.98 -2.51
CA SER A 397 -2.61 -12.19 -3.00
C SER A 397 -2.76 -11.83 -4.48
N LEU A 398 -3.28 -12.74 -5.30
CA LEU A 398 -3.64 -12.47 -6.69
C LEU A 398 -4.76 -11.42 -6.77
N ALA A 399 -5.80 -11.49 -5.93
CA ALA A 399 -6.87 -10.51 -5.93
C ALA A 399 -6.34 -9.09 -5.65
N TYR A 400 -5.47 -8.93 -4.65
CA TYR A 400 -4.82 -7.64 -4.38
C TYR A 400 -3.91 -7.19 -5.52
N THR A 401 -3.19 -8.12 -6.15
CA THR A 401 -2.36 -7.86 -7.33
C THR A 401 -3.17 -7.34 -8.50
N LEU A 402 -4.29 -7.98 -8.83
CA LEU A 402 -5.18 -7.59 -9.93
C LEU A 402 -5.85 -6.23 -9.68
N VAL A 403 -6.30 -5.97 -8.45
CA VAL A 403 -6.82 -4.64 -8.06
C VAL A 403 -5.73 -3.58 -8.18
N PHE A 404 -4.50 -3.89 -7.78
CA PHE A 404 -3.37 -2.97 -7.94
C PHE A 404 -3.07 -2.68 -9.42
N LEU A 405 -3.05 -3.69 -10.29
CA LEU A 405 -2.83 -3.48 -11.74
C LEU A 405 -3.94 -2.64 -12.38
N ASN A 406 -5.20 -2.82 -11.95
CA ASN A 406 -6.33 -2.06 -12.48
C ASN A 406 -6.42 -0.63 -11.90
N ARG A 407 -6.03 -0.40 -10.64
CA ARG A 407 -6.17 0.91 -9.96
C ARG A 407 -4.88 1.71 -9.85
N GLY A 408 -3.72 1.07 -9.97
CA GLY A 408 -2.38 1.62 -9.71
C GLY A 408 -2.04 1.81 -8.22
N ARG A 409 -2.97 1.51 -7.30
CA ARG A 409 -2.78 1.66 -5.85
C ARG A 409 -3.68 0.75 -5.02
N LEU A 410 -3.26 0.47 -3.79
CA LEU A 410 -4.03 -0.21 -2.74
C LEU A 410 -4.21 0.70 -1.51
N PRO A 411 -5.32 0.61 -0.76
CA PRO A 411 -5.62 1.51 0.36
C PRO A 411 -4.63 1.48 1.53
N TRP A 412 -3.80 0.44 1.63
CA TRP A 412 -2.84 0.22 2.70
C TRP A 412 -1.39 0.50 2.29
N GLN A 413 -1.18 1.32 1.26
CA GLN A 413 0.14 1.84 0.91
C GLN A 413 0.50 3.07 1.76
N GLY A 414 1.79 3.24 2.09
CA GLY A 414 2.31 4.41 2.79
C GLY A 414 2.69 4.20 4.26
N TYR A 415 2.34 3.06 4.87
CA TYR A 415 2.80 2.72 6.22
C TYR A 415 4.32 2.46 6.26
N GLN A 416 4.98 2.99 7.29
CA GLN A 416 6.42 2.90 7.55
C GLN A 416 6.69 2.41 8.98
N GLY A 417 7.94 1.99 9.26
CA GLY A 417 8.36 1.48 10.57
C GLY A 417 8.11 -0.02 10.78
N ASP A 418 8.55 -0.53 11.93
CA ASP A 418 8.55 -1.97 12.23
C ASP A 418 7.14 -2.55 12.43
N ASN A 419 6.17 -1.72 12.81
CA ASN A 419 4.76 -2.12 12.95
C ASN A 419 3.98 -2.11 11.62
N LYS A 420 4.64 -1.84 10.50
CA LYS A 420 4.02 -1.78 9.18
C LYS A 420 3.20 -3.04 8.83
N PRO A 421 3.68 -4.29 9.02
CA PRO A 421 2.86 -5.48 8.72
C PRO A 421 1.55 -5.51 9.51
N PHE A 422 1.61 -5.18 10.80
CA PHE A 422 0.43 -5.09 11.68
C PHE A 422 -0.59 -4.05 11.18
N LEU A 423 -0.14 -2.83 10.86
CA LEU A 423 -1.01 -1.75 10.37
C LEU A 423 -1.65 -2.09 9.02
N VAL A 424 -0.87 -2.71 8.12
CA VAL A 424 -1.37 -3.17 6.82
C VAL A 424 -2.40 -4.29 7.00
N CYS A 425 -2.14 -5.27 7.86
CA CYS A 425 -3.10 -6.33 8.18
C CYS A 425 -4.41 -5.77 8.72
N LYS A 426 -4.33 -4.88 9.73
CA LYS A 426 -5.47 -4.17 10.30
C LYS A 426 -6.28 -3.45 9.23
N LYS A 427 -5.60 -2.73 8.33
CA LYS A 427 -6.26 -1.99 7.24
C LYS A 427 -6.91 -2.92 6.20
N LYS A 428 -6.27 -4.04 5.85
CA LYS A 428 -6.84 -5.07 4.95
C LYS A 428 -8.11 -5.66 5.53
N MET A 429 -8.09 -6.06 6.80
CA MET A 429 -9.25 -6.62 7.49
C MET A 429 -10.40 -5.63 7.65
N ALA A 430 -10.10 -4.33 7.74
CA ALA A 430 -11.11 -3.27 7.79
C ALA A 430 -11.62 -2.82 6.40
N THR A 431 -11.07 -3.34 5.31
CA THR A 431 -11.46 -2.94 3.94
C THR A 431 -12.31 -4.03 3.30
N SER A 432 -13.59 -3.75 3.06
CA SER A 432 -14.48 -4.71 2.40
C SER A 432 -14.17 -4.86 0.90
N PRO A 433 -14.60 -5.97 0.26
CA PRO A 433 -14.50 -6.12 -1.19
C PRO A 433 -15.17 -4.99 -1.97
N GLU A 434 -16.31 -4.48 -1.51
CA GLU A 434 -16.98 -3.31 -2.11
C GLU A 434 -16.06 -2.08 -2.11
N MET A 435 -15.45 -1.77 -0.96
CA MET A 435 -14.61 -0.59 -0.83
C MET A 435 -13.31 -0.74 -1.65
N LEU A 436 -12.77 -1.96 -1.71
CA LEU A 436 -11.54 -2.23 -2.46
C LEU A 436 -11.77 -2.22 -3.98
N CYS A 437 -12.94 -2.67 -4.44
CA CYS A 437 -13.26 -2.84 -5.86
C CYS A 437 -14.25 -1.80 -6.40
N CYS A 438 -14.55 -0.71 -5.67
CA CYS A 438 -15.57 0.28 -6.05
C CYS A 438 -15.39 0.95 -7.43
N PHE A 439 -14.18 0.88 -8.02
CA PHE A 439 -13.88 1.38 -9.37
C PHE A 439 -13.32 0.28 -10.29
N CYS A 440 -13.49 -0.99 -9.92
CA CYS A 440 -13.12 -2.12 -10.74
C CYS A 440 -14.39 -2.73 -11.38
N PRO A 441 -14.27 -3.41 -12.53
CA PRO A 441 -15.35 -4.22 -13.07
C PRO A 441 -15.84 -5.27 -12.05
N ALA A 442 -17.12 -5.65 -12.14
CA ALA A 442 -17.78 -6.59 -11.21
C ALA A 442 -17.01 -7.90 -10.95
N PRO A 443 -16.36 -8.55 -11.95
CA PRO A 443 -15.58 -9.77 -11.73
C PRO A 443 -14.49 -9.66 -10.64
N PHE A 444 -13.86 -8.49 -10.49
CA PHE A 444 -12.82 -8.30 -9.47
C PHE A 444 -13.39 -8.35 -8.06
N LYS A 445 -14.56 -7.74 -7.85
CA LYS A 445 -15.28 -7.78 -6.58
C LYS A 445 -15.70 -9.22 -6.26
N GLN A 446 -16.36 -9.87 -7.22
CA GLN A 446 -16.84 -11.26 -7.07
C GLN A 446 -15.70 -12.22 -6.77
N PHE A 447 -14.57 -12.10 -7.49
CA PHE A 447 -13.38 -12.90 -7.26
C PHE A 447 -12.86 -12.73 -5.83
N LEU A 448 -12.70 -11.48 -5.39
CA LEU A 448 -12.23 -11.17 -4.04
C LEU A 448 -13.20 -11.69 -2.97
N GLU A 449 -14.51 -11.51 -3.15
CA GLU A 449 -15.55 -12.02 -2.23
C GLU A 449 -15.49 -13.53 -2.05
N ILE A 450 -15.29 -14.28 -3.13
CA ILE A 450 -15.17 -15.74 -3.05
C ILE A 450 -13.90 -16.10 -2.26
N VAL A 451 -12.77 -15.53 -2.63
CA VAL A 451 -11.46 -15.88 -2.07
C VAL A 451 -11.33 -15.56 -0.58
N VAL A 452 -11.79 -14.37 -0.13
CA VAL A 452 -11.67 -13.97 1.29
C VAL A 452 -12.57 -14.78 2.23
N ASN A 453 -13.51 -15.56 1.69
CA ASN A 453 -14.41 -16.43 2.45
C ASN A 453 -14.05 -17.93 2.34
N MET A 454 -12.98 -18.29 1.62
CA MET A 454 -12.53 -19.68 1.51
C MET A 454 -11.96 -20.20 2.85
N LYS A 455 -12.28 -21.45 3.19
CA LYS A 455 -11.67 -22.15 4.32
C LYS A 455 -10.23 -22.57 4.01
N PHE A 456 -9.47 -22.89 5.05
CA PHE A 456 -8.05 -23.24 4.97
C PHE A 456 -7.79 -24.45 4.09
N ASP A 457 -8.63 -25.48 4.16
CA ASP A 457 -8.51 -26.73 3.40
C ASP A 457 -9.46 -26.80 2.20
N GLU A 458 -10.20 -25.72 1.91
CA GLU A 458 -11.16 -25.70 0.80
C GLU A 458 -10.45 -25.87 -0.55
N GLU A 459 -11.01 -26.71 -1.42
CA GLU A 459 -10.54 -26.87 -2.80
C GLU A 459 -11.01 -25.69 -3.65
N PRO A 460 -10.12 -24.85 -4.21
CA PRO A 460 -10.56 -23.72 -5.02
C PRO A 460 -11.16 -24.19 -6.35
N ASN A 461 -12.35 -23.70 -6.68
CA ASN A 461 -12.95 -23.94 -8.00
C ASN A 461 -12.34 -22.99 -9.05
N TYR A 462 -11.15 -23.32 -9.54
CA TYR A 462 -10.42 -22.53 -10.55
C TYR A 462 -11.25 -22.22 -11.78
N SER A 463 -12.01 -23.19 -12.28
CA SER A 463 -12.86 -23.00 -13.46
C SER A 463 -13.91 -21.90 -13.25
N LYS A 464 -14.55 -21.85 -12.07
CA LYS A 464 -15.48 -20.77 -11.71
C LYS A 464 -14.77 -19.43 -11.59
N LEU A 465 -13.59 -19.39 -10.96
CA LEU A 465 -12.80 -18.15 -10.80
C LEU A 465 -12.34 -17.58 -12.15
N ILE A 466 -11.90 -18.44 -13.06
CA ILE A 466 -11.51 -18.07 -14.43
C ILE A 466 -12.72 -17.53 -15.21
N PHE A 467 -13.88 -18.20 -15.10
CA PHE A 467 -15.11 -17.82 -15.80
C PHE A 467 -15.59 -16.41 -15.45
N LEU A 468 -15.35 -15.93 -14.22
CA LEU A 468 -15.70 -14.55 -13.81
C LEU A 468 -15.13 -13.51 -14.77
N PHE A 469 -13.90 -13.72 -15.25
CA PHE A 469 -13.19 -12.76 -16.09
C PHE A 469 -13.46 -12.93 -17.59
N GLU A 470 -14.15 -13.99 -18.01
CA GLU A 470 -14.36 -14.32 -19.42
C GLU A 470 -15.07 -13.18 -20.17
N ARG A 471 -16.08 -12.55 -19.56
CA ARG A 471 -16.82 -11.43 -20.16
C ARG A 471 -15.98 -10.17 -20.37
N LEU A 472 -14.81 -10.07 -19.75
CA LEU A 472 -13.86 -8.97 -19.92
C LEU A 472 -12.80 -9.27 -20.98
N LEU A 473 -12.73 -10.51 -21.48
CA LEU A 473 -11.81 -10.88 -22.55
C LEU A 473 -12.40 -10.44 -23.90
N GLY A 474 -11.57 -9.85 -24.78
CA GLY A 474 -11.99 -9.53 -26.13
C GLY A 474 -12.49 -10.76 -26.91
N PRO A 475 -13.41 -10.56 -27.87
CA PRO A 475 -14.08 -11.64 -28.59
C PRO A 475 -13.13 -12.46 -29.48
N ASN A 476 -11.99 -11.89 -29.88
CA ASN A 476 -11.00 -12.55 -30.72
C ASN A 476 -9.73 -12.89 -29.92
N PRO A 477 -9.45 -14.18 -29.64
CA PRO A 477 -8.25 -14.61 -28.92
C PRO A 477 -6.92 -14.18 -29.56
N ALA A 478 -6.86 -14.06 -30.90
CA ALA A 478 -5.61 -13.74 -31.60
C ALA A 478 -5.12 -12.31 -31.34
N ILE A 479 -6.04 -11.38 -31.07
CA ILE A 479 -5.73 -9.97 -30.79
C ILE A 479 -5.59 -9.67 -29.31
N ARG A 480 -5.82 -10.65 -28.42
CA ARG A 480 -5.65 -10.45 -26.98
C ARG A 480 -4.22 -10.01 -26.65
N PRO A 481 -4.06 -9.16 -25.62
CA PRO A 481 -2.74 -8.66 -25.24
C PRO A 481 -1.86 -9.75 -24.60
N ILE A 482 -2.46 -10.78 -24.00
CA ILE A 482 -1.79 -11.96 -23.42
C ILE A 482 -2.48 -13.24 -23.90
N ASN A 483 -1.69 -14.29 -24.08
CA ASN A 483 -2.19 -15.63 -24.39
C ASN A 483 -2.89 -16.24 -23.15
N THR A 484 -4.12 -16.73 -23.34
CA THR A 484 -4.98 -17.34 -22.32
C THR A 484 -5.29 -18.82 -22.59
N ASP A 485 -4.57 -19.47 -23.50
CA ASP A 485 -4.74 -20.89 -23.88
C ASP A 485 -4.57 -21.84 -22.69
N GLY A 486 -3.75 -21.47 -21.71
CA GLY A 486 -3.55 -22.23 -20.49
C GLY A 486 -4.86 -22.44 -19.73
N ALA A 487 -5.69 -21.40 -19.67
CA ALA A 487 -7.00 -21.41 -19.04
C ALA A 487 -8.10 -22.02 -19.90
N GLN A 488 -8.03 -21.92 -21.24
CA GLN A 488 -9.01 -22.56 -22.12
C GLN A 488 -9.06 -24.08 -21.90
N LYS A 489 -7.91 -24.74 -21.70
CA LYS A 489 -7.86 -26.18 -21.38
C LYS A 489 -8.67 -26.54 -20.12
N ILE A 490 -8.65 -25.68 -19.10
CA ILE A 490 -9.41 -25.86 -17.86
C ILE A 490 -10.91 -25.70 -18.11
N ILE A 491 -11.31 -24.72 -18.93
CA ILE A 491 -12.71 -24.50 -19.30
C ILE A 491 -13.26 -25.66 -20.16
N PHE A 492 -12.48 -26.15 -21.13
CA PHE A 492 -12.87 -27.25 -22.03
C PHE A 492 -12.97 -28.61 -21.32
N GLN A 493 -12.11 -28.90 -20.34
CA GLN A 493 -12.21 -30.12 -19.53
C GLN A 493 -13.52 -30.20 -18.71
N VAL A 494 -14.08 -29.05 -18.32
CA VAL A 494 -15.39 -28.97 -17.65
C VAL A 494 -16.54 -29.00 -18.66
N GLY A 495 -16.32 -28.51 -19.89
CA GLY A 495 -17.27 -28.56 -21.01
C GLY A 495 -17.78 -29.97 -21.33
N GLN A 496 -16.96 -31.00 -21.16
CA GLN A 496 -17.37 -32.41 -21.32
C GLN A 496 -18.21 -32.97 -20.16
N LYS A 497 -18.30 -32.25 -19.03
CA LYS A 497 -19.17 -32.57 -17.87
C LYS A 497 -20.43 -31.69 -17.79
N ARG A 498 -20.74 -30.90 -18.83
CA ARG A 498 -21.86 -29.93 -18.85
C ARG A 498 -23.24 -30.57 -19.04
N GLY A 499 -23.69 -31.27 -18.01
CA GLY A 499 -25.11 -31.29 -17.66
C GLY A 499 -25.25 -30.66 -16.27
N ARG A 500 -25.77 -29.43 -16.19
CA ARG A 500 -26.02 -28.61 -14.96
C ARG A 500 -24.86 -27.75 -14.46
N LEU A 501 -24.76 -26.53 -14.99
CA LEU A 501 -24.34 -25.35 -14.21
C LEU A 501 -25.17 -24.16 -14.71
N ASN A 502 -26.41 -24.07 -14.23
CA ASN A 502 -27.20 -22.83 -14.29
C ASN A 502 -26.57 -21.86 -13.29
N LEU A 503 -26.15 -20.68 -13.76
CA LEU A 503 -25.59 -19.62 -12.92
C LEU A 503 -26.64 -18.95 -12.01
N ASP A 504 -27.92 -19.32 -12.15
CA ASP A 504 -29.05 -18.71 -11.44
C ASP A 504 -29.69 -19.58 -10.35
N GLU A 505 -29.27 -20.84 -10.16
CA GLU A 505 -29.91 -21.77 -9.19
C GLU A 505 -29.24 -21.85 -7.80
N ASP A 506 -28.08 -21.22 -7.59
CA ASP A 506 -27.44 -21.15 -6.25
C ASP A 506 -27.83 -19.88 -5.47
N VAL A 507 -29.03 -19.34 -5.72
CA VAL A 507 -29.74 -18.47 -4.78
C VAL A 507 -30.63 -19.33 -3.87
N ASP A 508 -30.08 -20.45 -3.36
CA ASP A 508 -30.75 -21.16 -2.28
C ASP A 508 -30.58 -20.34 -0.99
N GLY A 509 -31.72 -20.00 -0.39
CA GLY A 509 -31.90 -19.02 0.68
C GLY A 509 -31.30 -19.39 2.04
N GLN A 510 -30.25 -20.21 2.08
CA GLN A 510 -29.47 -20.41 3.29
C GLN A 510 -28.31 -19.42 3.35
N PRO A 511 -28.26 -18.52 4.34
CA PRO A 511 -27.11 -17.65 4.53
C PRO A 511 -25.90 -18.52 4.85
N ARG A 512 -25.02 -18.76 3.87
CA ARG A 512 -23.67 -19.26 4.15
C ARG A 512 -23.06 -18.27 5.15
N LYS A 513 -22.73 -18.74 6.36
CA LYS A 513 -22.09 -17.93 7.39
C LYS A 513 -20.84 -17.31 6.77
N LYS A 514 -20.88 -16.00 6.50
CA LYS A 514 -19.74 -15.28 5.94
C LYS A 514 -18.59 -15.39 6.94
N VAL A 515 -17.49 -16.00 6.52
CA VAL A 515 -16.36 -16.29 7.42
C VAL A 515 -15.71 -15.00 7.93
N ARG A 516 -15.86 -13.90 7.18
CA ARG A 516 -15.09 -12.66 7.41
C ARG A 516 -15.89 -11.35 7.44
N MET A 517 -17.16 -11.36 7.07
CA MET A 517 -17.98 -10.15 6.93
C MET A 517 -18.95 -9.99 8.11
N GLY A 518 -18.48 -9.41 9.20
CA GLY A 518 -19.34 -8.78 10.20
C GLY A 518 -18.75 -7.44 10.61
N VAL A 519 -19.58 -6.55 11.14
CA VAL A 519 -19.15 -5.21 11.54
C VAL A 519 -18.29 -5.36 12.80
N PRO A 520 -17.12 -4.71 12.90
CA PRO A 520 -16.32 -4.79 14.10
C PRO A 520 -17.12 -4.28 15.30
N ALA A 521 -17.29 -5.13 16.31
CA ALA A 521 -18.06 -4.82 17.51
C ALA A 521 -17.26 -5.23 18.75
N THR A 522 -17.32 -4.44 19.82
CA THR A 522 -16.82 -4.91 21.12
C THR A 522 -17.87 -5.82 21.74
N GLN A 523 -17.49 -7.06 22.05
CA GLN A 523 -18.38 -8.07 22.60
C GLN A 523 -17.70 -8.80 23.76
N TRP A 524 -18.53 -9.39 24.62
CA TRP A 524 -18.10 -10.39 25.57
C TRP A 524 -17.76 -11.68 24.83
N VAL A 525 -16.61 -12.27 25.17
CA VAL A 525 -16.22 -13.62 24.78
C VAL A 525 -16.21 -14.46 26.04
N SER A 526 -17.15 -15.39 26.13
CA SER A 526 -17.31 -16.29 27.26
C SER A 526 -17.01 -17.73 26.84
N VAL A 527 -16.19 -18.42 27.61
CA VAL A 527 -15.82 -19.81 27.39
C VAL A 527 -16.41 -20.65 28.51
N TYR A 528 -17.12 -21.71 28.15
CA TYR A 528 -17.77 -22.62 29.08
C TYR A 528 -17.15 -24.00 28.98
N ASN A 529 -16.85 -24.62 30.12
CA ASN A 529 -16.38 -26.00 30.18
C ASN A 529 -17.40 -26.86 30.92
N ALA A 530 -17.58 -28.09 30.47
CA ALA A 530 -18.30 -29.10 31.23
C ALA A 530 -17.53 -29.43 32.51
N ARG A 531 -18.23 -29.49 33.64
CA ARG A 531 -17.68 -29.88 34.94
C ARG A 531 -18.68 -30.73 35.71
N GLN A 532 -18.21 -31.41 36.74
CA GLN A 532 -19.12 -31.96 37.75
C GLN A 532 -19.96 -30.83 38.35
N PRO A 533 -21.22 -31.10 38.73
CA PRO A 533 -22.10 -30.10 39.31
C PRO A 533 -21.40 -29.34 40.45
N MET A 534 -21.28 -28.03 40.31
CA MET A 534 -20.67 -27.14 41.29
C MET A 534 -21.45 -25.82 41.39
N GLU A 535 -21.30 -25.13 42.51
CA GLU A 535 -21.81 -23.77 42.65
C GLU A 535 -20.86 -22.78 41.96
N GLN A 536 -21.43 -21.90 41.12
CA GLN A 536 -20.74 -20.79 40.47
C GLN A 536 -21.59 -19.53 40.63
N ARG A 537 -20.94 -18.41 40.93
CA ARG A 537 -21.56 -17.09 41.05
C ARG A 537 -20.86 -16.11 40.14
N TYR A 538 -21.62 -15.22 39.52
CA TYR A 538 -21.08 -14.11 38.76
C TYR A 538 -21.57 -12.77 39.30
N HIS A 539 -20.70 -11.77 39.21
CA HIS A 539 -21.03 -10.36 39.36
C HIS A 539 -20.49 -9.60 38.15
N TYR A 540 -21.26 -8.69 37.58
CA TYR A 540 -20.86 -7.88 36.44
C TYR A 540 -21.32 -6.43 36.64
N ASN A 541 -20.72 -5.50 35.90
CA ASN A 541 -20.94 -4.07 36.08
C ASN A 541 -20.61 -3.58 37.51
N VAL A 542 -19.60 -4.17 38.15
CA VAL A 542 -19.20 -3.85 39.51
C VAL A 542 -18.27 -2.64 39.51
N ALA A 543 -18.64 -1.58 40.23
CA ALA A 543 -17.77 -0.43 40.46
C ALA A 543 -16.76 -0.71 41.58
N ASP A 544 -15.63 0.00 41.57
CA ASP A 544 -14.53 -0.12 42.53
C ASP A 544 -15.01 -0.18 44.00
N ALA A 545 -15.90 0.74 44.38
CA ALA A 545 -16.41 0.86 45.75
C ALA A 545 -17.24 -0.35 46.23
N ARG A 546 -17.73 -1.21 45.32
CA ARG A 546 -18.54 -2.39 45.64
C ARG A 546 -17.77 -3.70 45.50
N LEU A 547 -16.53 -3.65 45.02
CA LEU A 547 -15.73 -4.84 44.73
C LEU A 547 -15.52 -5.70 45.99
N ALA A 548 -15.07 -5.08 47.09
CA ALA A 548 -14.80 -5.75 48.35
C ALA A 548 -16.05 -6.46 48.91
N GLN A 549 -17.20 -5.78 48.90
CA GLN A 549 -18.47 -6.34 49.37
C GLN A 549 -18.85 -7.64 48.63
N HIS A 550 -18.66 -7.68 47.31
CA HIS A 550 -18.98 -8.87 46.52
C HIS A 550 -18.01 -10.03 46.79
N ILE A 551 -16.71 -9.72 46.91
CA ILE A 551 -15.67 -10.72 47.18
C ILE A 551 -15.85 -11.32 48.57
N GLU A 552 -16.03 -10.50 49.60
CA GLU A 552 -16.21 -10.95 50.99
C GLU A 552 -17.44 -11.85 51.14
N ARG A 553 -18.56 -11.47 50.50
CA ARG A 553 -19.77 -12.30 50.50
C ARG A 553 -19.56 -13.63 49.78
N GLY A 554 -18.85 -13.65 48.65
CA GLY A 554 -18.53 -14.90 47.96
C GLY A 554 -17.63 -15.80 48.80
N ASN A 555 -16.60 -15.24 49.43
CA ASN A 555 -15.70 -15.98 50.31
C ASN A 555 -16.43 -16.58 51.53
N ALA A 556 -17.38 -15.85 52.12
CA ALA A 556 -18.22 -16.34 53.21
C ALA A 556 -19.09 -17.54 52.80
N ASP A 557 -19.50 -17.58 51.52
CA ASP A 557 -20.26 -18.68 50.93
C ASP A 557 -19.35 -19.80 50.37
N GLY A 558 -18.04 -19.76 50.62
CA GLY A 558 -17.08 -20.76 50.14
C GLY A 558 -16.76 -20.69 48.64
N LEU A 559 -17.09 -19.57 47.97
CA LEU A 559 -16.81 -19.34 46.55
C LEU A 559 -15.57 -18.48 46.41
N LEU A 560 -14.60 -18.94 45.62
CA LEU A 560 -13.35 -18.21 45.36
C LEU A 560 -13.29 -17.74 43.90
N ILE A 561 -12.63 -16.60 43.65
CA ILE A 561 -12.57 -15.99 42.33
C ILE A 561 -11.80 -16.92 41.38
N SER A 562 -12.42 -17.33 40.29
CA SER A 562 -11.81 -18.17 39.24
C SER A 562 -11.44 -17.38 37.98
N SER A 563 -12.19 -16.32 37.66
CA SER A 563 -11.93 -15.48 36.50
C SER A 563 -12.39 -14.04 36.74
N VAL A 564 -11.58 -13.08 36.32
CA VAL A 564 -11.94 -11.65 36.32
C VAL A 564 -11.86 -11.07 34.91
N ALA A 565 -12.73 -10.11 34.63
CA ALA A 565 -12.69 -9.31 33.41
C ALA A 565 -13.14 -7.88 33.70
N SER A 566 -12.95 -6.99 32.72
CA SER A 566 -13.46 -5.62 32.78
C SER A 566 -14.24 -5.31 31.49
N CYS A 567 -15.21 -4.41 31.60
CA CYS A 567 -15.82 -3.74 30.47
C CYS A 567 -15.80 -2.24 30.78
N SER A 568 -15.04 -1.48 29.98
CA SER A 568 -14.73 -0.08 30.26
C SER A 568 -14.01 0.08 31.61
N ASN A 569 -14.69 0.59 32.64
CA ASN A 569 -14.14 0.80 33.99
C ASN A 569 -14.95 0.01 35.04
N LEU A 570 -15.68 -1.02 34.62
CA LEU A 570 -16.50 -1.85 35.50
C LEU A 570 -15.99 -3.29 35.48
N TRP A 571 -15.99 -3.91 36.65
CA TRP A 571 -15.46 -5.25 36.86
C TRP A 571 -16.51 -6.33 36.69
N THR A 572 -16.03 -7.50 36.30
CA THR A 572 -16.77 -8.75 36.27
C THR A 572 -15.99 -9.81 37.01
N LEU A 573 -16.65 -10.47 37.96
CA LEU A 573 -16.11 -11.51 38.82
C LEU A 573 -16.87 -12.81 38.56
N ILE A 574 -16.13 -13.89 38.32
CA ILE A 574 -16.64 -15.26 38.32
C ILE A 574 -16.02 -15.95 39.54
N MET A 575 -16.86 -16.57 40.38
CA MET A 575 -16.47 -17.21 41.62
C MET A 575 -17.02 -18.63 41.67
N ASP A 576 -16.17 -19.62 41.98
CA ASP A 576 -16.50 -21.04 41.92
C ASP A 576 -16.21 -21.73 43.26
N ALA A 577 -17.01 -22.74 43.61
CA ALA A 577 -16.71 -23.66 44.72
C ALA A 577 -15.60 -24.67 44.35
N GLY A 578 -15.42 -24.96 43.06
CA GLY A 578 -14.53 -26.01 42.54
C GLY A 578 -13.13 -25.54 42.11
N THR A 579 -12.59 -24.47 42.68
CA THR A 579 -11.27 -23.93 42.26
C THR A 579 -10.08 -24.76 42.76
N GLY A 580 -10.23 -25.42 43.92
CA GLY A 580 -9.12 -26.06 44.63
C GLY A 580 -8.17 -25.10 45.33
N PHE A 581 -8.47 -23.78 45.35
CA PHE A 581 -7.66 -22.79 46.07
C PHE A 581 -7.92 -22.85 47.57
N THR A 582 -6.89 -22.60 48.39
CA THR A 582 -6.99 -22.64 49.86
C THR A 582 -7.04 -21.26 50.50
N SER A 583 -6.57 -20.23 49.79
CA SER A 583 -6.58 -18.84 50.26
C SER A 583 -6.43 -17.90 49.07
N GLN A 584 -7.03 -16.70 49.14
CA GLN A 584 -6.96 -15.68 48.09
C GLN A 584 -6.69 -14.29 48.66
N VAL A 585 -5.89 -13.53 47.93
CA VAL A 585 -5.68 -12.09 48.11
C VAL A 585 -5.91 -11.38 46.77
N TYR A 586 -6.34 -10.13 46.81
CA TYR A 586 -6.53 -9.33 45.61
C TYR A 586 -6.07 -7.90 45.83
N GLU A 587 -5.73 -7.22 44.74
CA GLU A 587 -5.44 -5.79 44.73
C GLU A 587 -6.14 -5.12 43.55
N LEU A 588 -6.86 -4.04 43.86
CA LEU A 588 -7.31 -3.07 42.88
C LEU A 588 -6.30 -1.92 42.87
N SER A 589 -5.49 -1.83 41.82
CA SER A 589 -4.41 -0.86 41.69
C SER A 589 -4.69 0.13 40.56
N PRO A 590 -4.33 1.42 40.70
CA PRO A 590 -4.35 2.38 39.59
C PRO A 590 -3.26 2.08 38.55
N PHE A 591 -2.31 1.20 38.86
CA PHE A 591 -1.26 0.77 37.95
C PHE A 591 -1.60 -0.60 37.35
N PHE A 592 -1.33 -0.76 36.05
CA PHE A 592 -1.53 -2.04 35.38
C PHE A 592 -0.47 -3.06 35.79
N LEU A 593 -0.90 -4.10 36.52
CA LEU A 593 -0.06 -5.12 37.15
C LEU A 593 0.99 -4.50 38.09
N HIS A 594 0.53 -4.09 39.27
CA HIS A 594 1.34 -3.44 40.30
C HIS A 594 2.51 -4.33 40.76
N LYS A 595 3.72 -3.97 40.32
CA LYS A 595 4.90 -4.83 40.45
C LYS A 595 5.29 -5.12 41.90
N GLU A 596 5.31 -4.11 42.76
CA GLU A 596 5.76 -4.21 44.15
C GLU A 596 4.84 -5.12 44.96
N TRP A 597 3.53 -4.91 44.85
CA TRP A 597 2.54 -5.76 45.52
C TRP A 597 2.61 -7.22 45.04
N ILE A 598 2.71 -7.46 43.73
CA ILE A 598 2.84 -8.82 43.17
C ILE A 598 4.09 -9.52 43.73
N MET A 599 5.22 -8.81 43.82
CA MET A 599 6.47 -9.37 44.37
C MET A 599 6.31 -9.74 45.85
N GLU A 600 5.71 -8.87 46.65
CA GLU A 600 5.42 -9.13 48.06
C GLU A 600 4.53 -10.37 48.24
N GLN A 601 3.51 -10.55 47.40
CA GLN A 601 2.62 -11.70 47.48
C GLN A 601 3.29 -13.00 47.00
N TRP A 602 4.19 -12.94 46.02
CA TRP A 602 5.01 -14.09 45.63
C TRP A 602 5.91 -14.57 46.78
N GLU A 603 6.52 -13.66 47.55
CA GLU A 603 7.30 -14.03 48.75
C GLU A 603 6.44 -14.74 49.82
N LYS A 604 5.14 -14.44 49.86
CA LYS A 604 4.15 -15.10 50.73
C LYS A 604 3.56 -16.39 50.14
N ASN A 605 4.12 -16.89 49.03
CA ASN A 605 3.69 -18.09 48.29
C ASN A 605 2.29 -17.99 47.67
N TYR A 606 1.78 -16.79 47.38
CA TYR A 606 0.61 -16.64 46.53
C TYR A 606 1.01 -16.66 45.06
N CYS A 607 0.22 -17.29 44.21
CA CYS A 607 0.43 -17.29 42.76
C CYS A 607 -0.68 -16.49 42.07
N ILE A 608 -0.34 -15.70 41.04
CA ILE A 608 -1.33 -15.00 40.22
C ILE A 608 -2.26 -16.05 39.59
N SER A 609 -3.55 -15.89 39.84
CA SER A 609 -4.60 -16.82 39.44
C SER A 609 -5.57 -16.20 38.44
N SER A 610 -5.80 -14.88 38.52
CA SER A 610 -6.60 -14.16 37.53
C SER A 610 -6.21 -12.68 37.49
N ILE A 611 -6.27 -12.07 36.31
CA ILE A 611 -5.95 -10.65 36.10
C ILE A 611 -6.93 -10.01 35.12
N ALA A 612 -7.28 -8.75 35.36
CA ALA A 612 -8.04 -7.90 34.45
C ALA A 612 -7.52 -6.46 34.50
N GLY A 613 -7.59 -5.73 33.39
CA GLY A 613 -7.25 -4.31 33.32
C GLY A 613 -8.44 -3.49 32.80
N ALA A 614 -8.62 -2.28 33.30
CA ALA A 614 -9.67 -1.34 32.89
C ALA A 614 -9.15 -0.27 31.93
N ASN A 615 -10.05 0.46 31.28
CA ASN A 615 -9.69 1.50 30.30
C ASN A 615 -9.03 2.74 30.94
N ASN A 616 -9.30 3.01 32.21
CA ASN A 616 -8.71 4.12 32.97
C ASN A 616 -7.28 3.85 33.47
N GLY A 617 -6.72 2.67 33.18
CA GLY A 617 -5.37 2.30 33.59
C GLY A 617 -5.30 1.37 34.80
N SER A 618 -6.40 1.22 35.55
CA SER A 618 -6.41 0.37 36.73
C SER A 618 -6.37 -1.12 36.37
N SER A 619 -5.95 -1.94 37.33
CA SER A 619 -6.00 -3.39 37.22
C SER A 619 -6.49 -4.05 38.49
N LEU A 620 -7.15 -5.18 38.32
CA LEU A 620 -7.52 -6.10 39.37
C LEU A 620 -6.65 -7.35 39.23
N VAL A 621 -5.83 -7.61 40.24
CA VAL A 621 -4.96 -8.79 40.32
C VAL A 621 -5.46 -9.68 41.45
N VAL A 622 -5.69 -10.96 41.16
CA VAL A 622 -6.09 -11.97 42.16
C VAL A 622 -5.00 -13.03 42.25
N MET A 623 -4.47 -13.24 43.46
CA MET A 623 -3.44 -14.23 43.74
C MET A 623 -3.97 -15.27 44.75
N SER A 624 -3.69 -16.55 44.50
CA SER A 624 -4.25 -17.69 45.22
C SER A 624 -3.17 -18.63 45.76
N LYS A 625 -3.45 -19.29 46.89
CA LYS A 625 -2.73 -20.48 47.40
C LYS A 625 -3.47 -21.77 47.05
N GLY A 626 -2.77 -22.90 47.13
CA GLY A 626 -3.33 -24.21 46.73
C GLY A 626 -3.24 -24.47 45.23
N THR A 627 -2.53 -23.62 44.48
CA THR A 627 -2.25 -23.87 43.06
C THR A 627 -1.18 -24.94 42.92
N GLN A 628 -1.20 -25.67 41.81
CA GLN A 628 -0.13 -26.61 41.44
C GLN A 628 1.15 -25.94 40.88
N TYR A 629 1.16 -24.60 40.79
CA TYR A 629 2.26 -23.86 40.16
C TYR A 629 3.50 -23.84 41.04
N THR A 630 4.66 -24.13 40.45
CA THR A 630 5.96 -24.12 41.15
C THR A 630 6.73 -22.82 40.96
N GLN A 631 6.58 -22.18 39.80
CA GLN A 631 7.24 -20.93 39.46
C GLN A 631 6.35 -20.11 38.54
N GLN A 632 6.34 -18.78 38.71
CA GLN A 632 5.61 -17.85 37.85
C GLN A 632 6.50 -16.73 37.30
N SER A 633 6.09 -16.20 36.17
CA SER A 633 6.65 -14.99 35.58
C SER A 633 5.54 -14.26 34.83
N TYR A 634 5.59 -12.92 34.77
CA TYR A 634 4.66 -12.15 33.95
C TYR A 634 5.40 -11.12 33.10
N LYS A 635 4.73 -10.65 32.06
CA LYS A 635 5.22 -9.60 31.17
C LYS A 635 4.10 -8.62 30.81
N VAL A 636 4.42 -7.34 30.89
CA VAL A 636 3.61 -6.25 30.32
C VAL A 636 4.26 -5.78 29.01
N SER A 637 3.48 -5.58 27.96
CA SER A 637 3.98 -5.14 26.65
C SER A 637 2.92 -4.38 25.84
N ASP A 638 3.33 -3.41 25.02
CA ASP A 638 2.43 -2.68 24.12
C ASP A 638 1.92 -3.51 22.92
N TYR A 639 2.53 -4.69 22.69
CA TYR A 639 2.17 -5.63 21.64
C TYR A 639 2.06 -7.04 22.23
N PHE A 640 1.31 -7.91 21.57
CA PHE A 640 1.18 -9.29 22.02
C PHE A 640 2.57 -9.97 22.08
N PRO A 641 3.07 -10.40 23.26
CA PRO A 641 4.48 -10.73 23.45
C PRO A 641 4.83 -12.18 23.02
N PHE A 642 4.43 -12.59 21.81
CA PHE A 642 4.56 -13.98 21.34
C PHE A 642 5.99 -14.52 21.41
N LYS A 643 7.01 -13.75 21.00
CA LYS A 643 8.43 -14.18 21.09
C LYS A 643 8.85 -14.54 22.51
N TRP A 644 8.35 -13.81 23.50
CA TRP A 644 8.62 -14.09 24.91
C TRP A 644 7.84 -15.32 25.39
N ILE A 645 6.57 -15.45 25.00
CA ILE A 645 5.74 -16.63 25.29
C ILE A 645 6.40 -17.90 24.72
N ASN A 646 6.82 -17.87 23.45
CA ASN A 646 7.46 -19.01 22.79
C ASN A 646 8.83 -19.36 23.42
N LYS A 647 9.56 -18.37 23.95
CA LYS A 647 10.74 -18.64 24.79
C LYS A 647 10.33 -19.34 26.10
N LYS A 648 9.27 -18.89 26.75
CA LYS A 648 8.76 -19.46 28.01
C LYS A 648 8.21 -20.87 27.86
N TRP A 649 7.53 -21.19 26.75
CA TRP A 649 7.12 -22.55 26.42
C TRP A 649 8.30 -23.52 26.35
N ARG A 650 9.41 -23.12 25.71
CA ARG A 650 10.65 -23.92 25.68
C ARG A 650 11.31 -24.09 27.06
N GLU A 651 11.06 -23.18 27.98
CA GLU A 651 11.50 -23.26 29.40
C GLU A 651 10.51 -24.06 30.29
N GLY A 652 9.49 -24.69 29.71
CA GLY A 652 8.49 -25.50 30.43
C GLY A 652 7.38 -24.71 31.14
N PHE A 653 7.32 -23.39 30.93
CA PHE A 653 6.22 -22.56 31.42
C PHE A 653 5.05 -22.60 30.44
N HIS A 654 3.84 -22.39 30.94
CA HIS A 654 2.64 -22.25 30.13
C HIS A 654 1.88 -20.97 30.53
N VAL A 655 1.23 -20.30 29.58
CA VAL A 655 0.36 -19.15 29.87
C VAL A 655 -0.83 -19.63 30.69
N THR A 656 -1.07 -18.98 31.82
CA THR A 656 -2.13 -19.32 32.78
C THR A 656 -3.14 -18.20 32.98
N SER A 657 -2.75 -16.95 32.75
CA SER A 657 -3.69 -15.81 32.76
C SER A 657 -3.23 -14.70 31.84
N MET A 658 -4.17 -13.97 31.26
CA MET A 658 -3.91 -12.82 30.40
C MET A 658 -4.90 -11.70 30.72
N ALA A 659 -4.45 -10.46 30.57
CA ALA A 659 -5.28 -9.26 30.66
C ALA A 659 -4.82 -8.23 29.64
N THR A 660 -5.67 -7.24 29.40
CA THR A 660 -5.37 -6.07 28.59
C THR A 660 -5.79 -4.80 29.32
N MET A 661 -5.12 -3.70 29.02
CA MET A 661 -5.55 -2.34 29.38
C MET A 661 -5.17 -1.41 28.24
N GLY A 662 -6.19 -0.87 27.57
CA GLY A 662 -6.02 -0.16 26.30
C GLY A 662 -5.40 -1.08 25.24
N THR A 663 -4.20 -0.75 24.79
CA THR A 663 -3.41 -1.55 23.83
C THR A 663 -2.38 -2.46 24.50
N ARG A 664 -2.14 -2.31 25.80
CA ARG A 664 -1.12 -3.07 26.53
C ARG A 664 -1.65 -4.45 26.92
N TRP A 665 -0.78 -5.43 26.82
CA TRP A 665 -0.99 -6.83 27.19
C TRP A 665 -0.27 -7.13 28.50
N GLY A 666 -0.95 -7.83 29.41
CA GLY A 666 -0.37 -8.48 30.57
C GLY A 666 -0.49 -10.00 30.40
N VAL A 667 0.62 -10.71 30.39
CA VAL A 667 0.65 -12.18 30.21
C VAL A 667 1.38 -12.82 31.38
N VAL A 668 0.73 -13.77 32.05
CA VAL A 668 1.26 -14.55 33.16
C VAL A 668 1.53 -15.97 32.67
N VAL A 669 2.72 -16.49 32.95
CA VAL A 669 3.12 -17.86 32.68
C VAL A 669 3.50 -18.58 33.97
N SER A 670 3.23 -19.88 34.04
CA SER A 670 3.50 -20.71 35.21
C SER A 670 4.09 -22.07 34.82
N GLN A 671 5.03 -22.58 35.61
CA GLN A 671 5.49 -23.97 35.54
C GLN A 671 4.52 -24.89 36.29
N ASN A 672 4.52 -26.16 35.90
CA ASN A 672 3.63 -27.20 36.44
C ASN A 672 2.12 -26.87 36.32
N ALA A 673 1.73 -26.16 35.25
CA ALA A 673 0.34 -25.76 35.02
C ALA A 673 -0.60 -26.91 34.58
N GLY A 674 -0.10 -28.15 34.47
CA GLY A 674 -0.90 -29.31 34.09
C GLY A 674 -1.11 -29.48 32.58
N PHE A 675 -0.39 -28.73 31.74
CA PHE A 675 -0.48 -28.81 30.28
C PHE A 675 0.71 -29.56 29.67
N SER A 676 0.46 -30.32 28.60
CA SER A 676 1.49 -31.01 27.80
C SER A 676 1.92 -30.17 26.60
N ASP A 677 1.00 -29.36 26.07
CA ASP A 677 1.25 -28.49 24.93
C ASP A 677 0.33 -27.26 24.97
N GLN A 678 0.74 -26.16 24.33
CA GLN A 678 -0.01 -24.90 24.28
C GLN A 678 0.27 -24.11 23.00
N VAL A 679 -0.79 -23.51 22.47
CA VAL A 679 -0.78 -22.70 21.25
C VAL A 679 -1.59 -21.41 21.45
N VAL A 680 -1.49 -20.49 20.50
CA VAL A 680 -2.24 -19.23 20.50
C VAL A 680 -3.01 -19.06 19.20
N GLU A 681 -4.24 -18.57 19.31
CA GLU A 681 -4.96 -17.95 18.21
C GLU A 681 -5.02 -16.43 18.44
N LEU A 682 -4.30 -15.67 17.61
CA LEU A 682 -4.26 -14.20 17.65
C LEU A 682 -4.88 -13.63 16.38
N ASP A 683 -5.94 -12.85 16.50
CA ASP A 683 -6.67 -12.33 15.34
C ASP A 683 -7.26 -10.94 15.63
N PHE A 684 -7.49 -10.13 14.59
CA PHE A 684 -8.21 -8.85 14.73
C PHE A 684 -9.74 -9.06 14.86
N LEU A 685 -10.17 -10.28 14.60
CA LEU A 685 -11.53 -10.79 14.65
C LEU A 685 -11.58 -12.02 15.57
N TYR A 686 -12.75 -12.64 15.71
CA TYR A 686 -12.88 -13.87 16.48
C TYR A 686 -12.39 -15.08 15.64
N PRO A 687 -11.35 -15.83 16.08
CA PRO A 687 -10.68 -16.83 15.25
C PRO A 687 -11.40 -18.19 15.22
N SER A 688 -12.66 -18.20 14.76
CA SER A 688 -13.51 -19.40 14.77
C SER A 688 -12.90 -20.62 14.07
N GLU A 689 -12.36 -20.47 12.86
CA GLU A 689 -11.72 -21.56 12.11
C GLU A 689 -10.55 -22.18 12.89
N GLY A 690 -9.69 -21.34 13.48
CA GLY A 690 -8.56 -21.79 14.28
C GLY A 690 -9.02 -22.57 15.51
N ILE A 691 -9.99 -22.05 16.25
CA ILE A 691 -10.55 -22.72 17.44
C ILE A 691 -11.07 -24.12 17.10
N HIS A 692 -11.89 -24.26 16.05
CA HIS A 692 -12.45 -25.56 15.67
C HIS A 692 -11.36 -26.57 15.28
N ARG A 693 -10.37 -26.17 14.47
CA ARG A 693 -9.25 -27.06 14.11
C ARG A 693 -8.41 -27.48 15.30
N ARG A 694 -8.24 -26.59 16.28
CA ARG A 694 -7.50 -26.90 17.52
C ARG A 694 -8.33 -27.82 18.43
N TRP A 695 -9.65 -27.66 18.50
CA TRP A 695 -10.53 -28.56 19.24
C TRP A 695 -10.49 -29.99 18.72
N ASP A 696 -10.50 -30.17 17.39
CA ASP A 696 -10.39 -31.48 16.73
C ASP A 696 -9.05 -32.19 17.07
N ASN A 697 -8.02 -31.41 17.42
CA ASN A 697 -6.71 -31.88 17.83
C ASN A 697 -6.51 -31.93 19.37
N GLY A 698 -7.59 -31.87 20.15
CA GLY A 698 -7.56 -32.04 21.61
C GLY A 698 -7.13 -30.80 22.42
N TYR A 699 -6.90 -29.66 21.78
CA TYR A 699 -6.67 -28.41 22.51
C TYR A 699 -7.98 -27.86 23.07
N ARG A 700 -7.92 -27.11 24.16
CA ARG A 700 -9.05 -26.36 24.73
C ARG A 700 -8.62 -24.96 25.14
N ILE A 701 -9.48 -23.97 24.99
CA ILE A 701 -9.20 -22.58 25.39
C ILE A 701 -9.04 -22.54 26.91
N THR A 702 -7.92 -22.01 27.37
CA THR A 702 -7.56 -21.91 28.80
C THR A 702 -7.34 -20.47 29.27
N SER A 703 -7.08 -19.54 28.36
CA SER A 703 -6.96 -18.12 28.70
C SER A 703 -7.35 -17.24 27.52
N THR A 704 -8.01 -16.12 27.80
CA THR A 704 -8.54 -15.21 26.78
C THR A 704 -8.31 -13.77 27.19
N ALA A 705 -7.83 -12.94 26.26
CA ALA A 705 -7.75 -11.51 26.46
C ALA A 705 -7.91 -10.80 25.11
N ALA A 706 -8.46 -9.59 25.14
CA ALA A 706 -8.72 -8.83 23.92
C ALA A 706 -8.43 -7.35 24.14
N THR A 707 -7.79 -6.73 23.16
CA THR A 707 -7.65 -5.28 23.07
C THR A 707 -8.79 -4.72 22.19
N GLN A 708 -8.74 -3.41 21.93
CA GLN A 708 -9.59 -2.81 20.90
C GLN A 708 -9.19 -3.22 19.47
N ASP A 709 -8.09 -3.93 19.27
CA ASP A 709 -7.59 -4.27 17.94
C ASP A 709 -7.47 -5.77 17.69
N GLN A 710 -7.11 -6.55 18.70
CA GLN A 710 -6.86 -7.99 18.58
C GLN A 710 -7.45 -8.77 19.75
N THR A 711 -7.92 -9.97 19.47
CA THR A 711 -8.28 -11.01 20.44
C THR A 711 -7.20 -12.09 20.43
N ALA A 712 -6.76 -12.50 21.62
CA ALA A 712 -5.85 -13.63 21.82
C ALA A 712 -6.54 -14.71 22.64
N LEU A 713 -6.54 -15.94 22.12
CA LEU A 713 -6.98 -17.14 22.81
C LEU A 713 -5.79 -18.06 22.96
N ILE A 714 -5.49 -18.46 24.20
CA ILE A 714 -4.53 -19.52 24.48
C ILE A 714 -5.29 -20.83 24.56
N LEU A 715 -4.83 -21.82 23.81
CA LEU A 715 -5.40 -23.16 23.82
C LEU A 715 -4.34 -24.16 24.29
N SER A 716 -4.72 -25.05 25.20
CA SER A 716 -3.79 -26.00 25.82
C SER A 716 -4.32 -27.42 25.75
N VAL A 717 -3.41 -28.38 25.68
CA VAL A 717 -3.70 -29.81 25.85
C VAL A 717 -3.40 -30.19 27.30
N PRO A 718 -4.38 -30.69 28.07
CA PRO A 718 -4.15 -31.12 29.45
C PRO A 718 -3.34 -32.43 29.51
N ARG A 719 -2.41 -32.54 30.47
CA ARG A 719 -1.62 -33.77 30.70
C ARG A 719 -2.46 -34.96 31.14
N ARG A 720 -3.56 -34.69 31.85
CA ARG A 720 -4.55 -35.69 32.25
C ARG A 720 -5.82 -35.40 31.46
N LYS A 721 -6.28 -36.37 30.68
CA LYS A 721 -7.54 -36.24 29.94
C LYS A 721 -8.69 -36.09 30.93
N PRO A 722 -9.47 -34.99 30.89
CA PRO A 722 -10.66 -34.87 31.70
C PRO A 722 -11.72 -35.88 31.23
N GLY A 723 -12.62 -36.28 32.14
CA GLY A 723 -13.65 -37.28 31.84
C GLY A 723 -14.74 -36.78 30.87
N ASP A 724 -14.97 -35.46 30.82
CA ASP A 724 -15.82 -34.78 29.84
C ASP A 724 -15.00 -33.63 29.22
N GLU A 725 -14.92 -33.60 27.89
CA GLU A 725 -14.10 -32.65 27.13
C GLU A 725 -14.93 -31.54 26.46
N THR A 726 -16.22 -31.42 26.79
CA THR A 726 -17.11 -30.45 26.16
C THR A 726 -16.75 -29.02 26.53
N GLN A 727 -16.41 -28.20 25.53
CA GLN A 727 -16.16 -26.77 25.67
C GLN A 727 -17.00 -26.01 24.64
N GLU A 728 -17.60 -24.91 25.08
CA GLU A 728 -18.39 -24.03 24.23
C GLU A 728 -17.93 -22.59 24.37
N THR A 729 -18.13 -21.82 23.30
CA THR A 729 -17.80 -20.39 23.26
C THR A 729 -19.00 -19.58 22.85
N LEU A 730 -19.26 -18.48 23.54
CA LEU A 730 -20.38 -17.59 23.25
C LEU A 730 -19.89 -16.14 23.15
N ARG A 731 -20.41 -15.44 22.14
CA ARG A 731 -20.15 -14.02 21.88
C ARG A 731 -21.43 -13.22 22.01
N THR A 732 -21.44 -12.19 22.85
CA THR A 732 -22.61 -11.35 23.09
C THR A 732 -22.23 -9.87 23.24
N SER A 733 -23.07 -8.97 22.75
CA SER A 733 -22.87 -7.52 22.92
C SER A 733 -23.00 -7.09 24.38
N GLN A 734 -23.89 -7.72 25.13
CA GLN A 734 -24.09 -7.52 26.57
C GLN A 734 -23.56 -8.73 27.36
N PHE A 735 -23.38 -8.56 28.66
CA PHE A 735 -22.98 -9.67 29.53
C PHE A 735 -24.01 -10.82 29.44
N PRO A 736 -23.61 -12.09 29.24
CA PRO A 736 -24.51 -13.17 28.84
C PRO A 736 -25.34 -13.77 29.99
N SER A 737 -25.98 -12.95 30.84
CA SER A 737 -26.67 -13.41 32.07
C SER A 737 -27.71 -14.51 31.87
N THR A 738 -28.56 -14.41 30.83
CA THR A 738 -29.56 -15.44 30.50
C THR A 738 -28.90 -16.74 30.08
N HIS A 739 -27.92 -16.66 29.18
CA HIS A 739 -27.21 -17.83 28.69
C HIS A 739 -26.42 -18.52 29.80
N VAL A 740 -25.82 -17.79 30.75
CA VAL A 740 -25.13 -18.40 31.90
C VAL A 740 -26.05 -19.36 32.65
N LYS A 741 -27.30 -18.96 32.92
CA LYS A 741 -28.27 -19.83 33.60
C LYS A 741 -28.64 -21.05 32.77
N GLU A 742 -28.81 -20.90 31.45
CA GLU A 742 -29.06 -22.01 30.53
C GLU A 742 -27.88 -22.99 30.46
N LYS A 743 -26.64 -22.49 30.56
CA LYS A 743 -25.42 -23.30 30.57
C LYS A 743 -25.25 -24.06 31.87
N TRP A 744 -25.54 -23.43 33.02
CA TRP A 744 -25.53 -24.12 34.31
C TRP A 744 -26.49 -25.32 34.34
N ALA A 745 -27.68 -25.20 33.73
CA ALA A 745 -28.63 -26.31 33.61
C ALA A 745 -28.08 -27.52 32.81
N LYS A 746 -26.98 -27.33 32.06
CA LYS A 746 -26.27 -28.35 31.28
C LYS A 746 -24.91 -28.71 31.88
N ASN A 747 -24.63 -28.31 33.12
CA ASN A 747 -23.32 -28.45 33.78
C ASN A 747 -22.16 -27.79 33.02
N LEU A 748 -22.46 -26.74 32.25
CA LEU A 748 -21.49 -25.90 31.57
C LEU A 748 -21.26 -24.61 32.38
N TYR A 749 -20.02 -24.42 32.83
CA TYR A 749 -19.64 -23.32 33.71
C TYR A 749 -18.63 -22.40 33.03
N ILE A 750 -18.68 -21.09 33.33
CA ILE A 750 -17.71 -20.14 32.78
C ILE A 750 -16.31 -20.54 33.27
N ALA A 751 -15.41 -20.81 32.34
CA ALA A 751 -14.01 -21.11 32.61
C ALA A 751 -13.13 -19.87 32.49
N CYS A 752 -13.39 -19.03 31.50
CA CYS A 752 -12.75 -17.73 31.34
C CYS A 752 -13.64 -16.79 30.52
N ILE A 753 -13.44 -15.49 30.71
CA ILE A 753 -14.22 -14.46 30.07
C ILE A 753 -13.34 -13.23 29.78
N CYS A 754 -13.57 -12.57 28.65
CA CYS A 754 -12.99 -11.27 28.36
C CYS A 754 -13.98 -10.39 27.57
N TYR A 755 -13.67 -9.10 27.49
CA TYR A 755 -14.43 -8.14 26.68
C TYR A 755 -13.47 -7.41 25.75
N GLY A 756 -13.80 -7.34 24.47
CA GLY A 756 -12.97 -6.66 23.49
C GLY A 756 -13.49 -6.81 22.07
N LYS A 757 -12.69 -6.38 21.09
CA LYS A 757 -13.14 -6.33 19.70
C LYS A 757 -13.23 -7.71 19.08
N THR A 758 -14.41 -8.00 18.53
CA THR A 758 -14.77 -9.23 17.80
C THR A 758 -15.67 -8.86 16.61
N VAL A 759 -16.25 -9.86 15.94
CA VAL A 759 -17.12 -9.69 14.76
C VAL A 759 -18.56 -9.98 15.14
N SER A 760 -19.49 -9.09 14.79
CA SER A 760 -20.94 -9.32 14.93
C SER A 760 -21.44 -10.44 14.00
#